data_AF-A0A6B0Y9R4-F1
#
_entry.id   AF-A0A6B0Y9R4-F1
#
_cell.length_a   1.000
_cell.length_b   1.000
_cell.length_c   1.000
_cell.angle_alpha   90.00
_cell.angle_beta   90.00
_cell.angle_gamma   90.00
#
_symmetry.space_group_name_H-M   'P 1'
#
loop_
_entity.id
_entity.type
_entity.pdbx_description
1 polymer ?
#
loop_
_entity_poly.entity_id
_entity_poly.type
_entity_poly.pdbx_seq_one_letter_code
_entity_poly.pdbx_strand_id
1 'polypeptide(L)'
;MEHDRLFDGEIKRTVDESRASWTPTASELERRPNIVMIVLDDVGYSQLGCYGSDIETPALDSLAADGLRYANFHVTPLCSPTRTCLLTGRNHHSVGMSRVAEMANGFPNTRGFVSREAANIAEMLRPHGYQTLASGKWHLASINETSPAGSYDHWPLQRGFDRFYGFLAGETNQWNPELILGNERIEQPVGEDYHLSEGIVDTACMWLRQLVSAAPDKPFFLYVAFAAGHSPHHVPRAFADKYRGWFDDGWDAARERILARQKASGLLPHDQRLAPRNPGVQVWDELDADEKRLAARFEEVFAGFLDHTDVQIQRLFDQIDAIGKRDDTIVLAISDNGASSEGGPHGTYDHQRSRNGFGSSVEENLARLDDMGGPLTYNHYPFGWAMAGNTPFKRYKANTYAGGVRAPLLVRWPEGIQAKGETRRQFYHVVDVTPTLMDLLGVPVPSHVNGVEQMPFHGTSMAHTLNDNDADTHKTVQYFETIGQRAIWHEGWKAVTFHHRGTSFDDDVWELYHLDVDLAELDNLADEHPDKLKALVDLWWSEAERYGVLPLDDMTGRRGIGWWPEPGNRWVLYQDAVLPHFFRAGPRVRGVSHRITARIERSSTNAQGTIIADGGRFGGWSVFILGNRLHYTTNNFGERCRVSSPVAIPPGAATVRADVVRTGTNEGRVRFFVDDEPAGGGVLAPFRYHNFVNEPLDVGRDSQTPVDDAYESPFVFDGRIVDVVIEAFGTEVVDQETLLEELMATQ
;
A
#
# COMPACT_ATOMS: atom_id res chain seq x y z
N MET A 1 -12.70 -9.10 -30.12
CA MET A 1 -13.82 -8.70 -31.00
C MET A 1 -13.39 -7.96 -32.28
N GLU A 2 -12.12 -7.57 -32.48
CA GLU A 2 -11.62 -7.18 -33.83
C GLU A 2 -11.05 -8.35 -34.64
N HIS A 3 -10.44 -9.35 -33.99
CA HIS A 3 -9.98 -10.60 -34.64
C HIS A 3 -11.11 -11.33 -35.40
N ASP A 4 -12.35 -11.26 -34.90
CA ASP A 4 -13.53 -11.87 -35.56
C ASP A 4 -13.91 -11.20 -36.89
N ARG A 5 -13.33 -10.03 -37.20
CA ARG A 5 -13.66 -9.21 -38.39
C ARG A 5 -12.50 -9.08 -39.39
N LEU A 6 -11.31 -9.59 -39.08
CA LEU A 6 -10.08 -9.35 -39.86
C LEU A 6 -9.60 -10.59 -40.64
N PHE A 7 -10.52 -11.33 -41.26
CA PHE A 7 -10.17 -12.35 -42.24
C PHE A 7 -9.78 -11.68 -43.57
N ASP A 8 -8.47 -11.54 -43.82
CA ASP A 8 -7.93 -11.06 -45.11
C ASP A 8 -7.65 -12.22 -46.11
N GLY A 9 -8.30 -13.35 -45.85
CA GLY A 9 -8.23 -14.52 -46.71
C GLY A 9 -9.27 -14.46 -47.82
N GLU A 10 -9.45 -15.58 -48.51
CA GLU A 10 -10.49 -15.75 -49.51
C GLU A 10 -11.31 -17.01 -49.18
N ILE A 11 -12.64 -16.90 -49.06
CA ILE A 11 -13.52 -18.06 -48.82
C ILE A 11 -14.18 -18.46 -50.14
N LYS A 12 -13.94 -19.70 -50.59
CA LYS A 12 -14.59 -20.31 -51.77
C LYS A 12 -15.39 -21.55 -51.36
N ARG A 13 -15.78 -22.38 -52.34
CA ARG A 13 -16.73 -23.49 -52.11
C ARG A 13 -16.11 -24.61 -51.27
N THR A 14 -14.81 -24.83 -51.37
CA THR A 14 -14.05 -25.82 -50.60
C THR A 14 -12.85 -25.18 -49.93
N VAL A 15 -12.26 -25.86 -48.95
CA VAL A 15 -11.00 -25.44 -48.33
C VAL A 15 -9.90 -25.34 -49.38
N ASP A 16 -9.86 -26.27 -50.34
CA ASP A 16 -8.88 -26.29 -51.43
C ASP A 16 -8.96 -25.07 -52.36
N GLU A 17 -10.15 -24.48 -52.47
CA GLU A 17 -10.38 -23.26 -53.26
C GLU A 17 -10.17 -21.98 -52.44
N SER A 18 -10.13 -22.10 -51.11
CA SER A 18 -10.06 -20.98 -50.18
C SER A 18 -8.60 -20.64 -49.83
N ARG A 19 -8.34 -19.36 -49.54
CA ARG A 19 -7.09 -18.91 -48.92
C ARG A 19 -7.38 -18.61 -47.46
N ALA A 20 -6.89 -19.46 -46.55
CA ALA A 20 -6.91 -19.12 -45.14
C ALA A 20 -6.08 -17.85 -44.90
N SER A 21 -6.58 -16.95 -44.05
CA SER A 21 -5.74 -15.92 -43.45
C SER A 21 -5.68 -16.17 -41.95
N TRP A 22 -4.46 -16.10 -41.45
CA TRP A 22 -4.13 -16.12 -40.03
C TRP A 22 -3.49 -14.79 -39.72
N THR A 23 -4.14 -13.67 -40.08
CA THR A 23 -3.58 -12.33 -39.95
C THR A 23 -3.00 -12.20 -38.54
N PRO A 24 -1.66 -12.24 -38.37
CA PRO A 24 -1.10 -11.96 -37.07
C PRO A 24 -1.45 -10.49 -36.84
N THR A 25 -1.94 -10.16 -35.65
CA THR A 25 -1.89 -8.78 -35.17
C THR A 25 -0.41 -8.43 -34.97
N ALA A 26 0.31 -8.27 -36.08
CA ALA A 26 1.63 -7.67 -36.10
C ALA A 26 1.41 -6.25 -35.63
N SER A 27 1.86 -5.94 -34.41
CA SER A 27 1.75 -4.58 -33.91
C SER A 27 2.48 -3.63 -34.88
N GLU A 28 2.01 -2.39 -34.96
CA GLU A 28 2.50 -1.41 -35.94
C GLU A 28 3.73 -0.64 -35.44
N LEU A 29 4.18 -0.89 -34.20
CA LEU A 29 5.28 -0.15 -33.59
C LEU A 29 6.64 -0.51 -34.22
N GLU A 30 7.40 0.50 -34.63
CA GLU A 30 8.76 0.33 -35.17
C GLU A 30 9.73 -0.23 -34.13
N ARG A 31 9.56 0.14 -32.86
CA ARG A 31 10.33 -0.35 -31.70
C ARG A 31 9.40 -0.78 -30.58
N ARG A 32 9.73 -1.89 -29.93
CA ARG A 32 8.91 -2.51 -28.87
C ARG A 32 9.76 -3.02 -27.71
N PRO A 33 10.55 -2.15 -27.06
CA PRO A 33 11.27 -2.56 -25.87
C PRO A 33 10.31 -3.09 -24.82
N ASN A 34 10.79 -4.06 -24.05
CA ASN A 34 10.09 -4.51 -22.86
C ASN A 34 10.14 -3.40 -21.81
N ILE A 35 9.16 -3.37 -20.91
CA ILE A 35 9.09 -2.38 -19.83
C ILE A 35 9.00 -3.13 -18.51
N VAL A 36 9.90 -2.81 -17.58
CA VAL A 36 9.86 -3.27 -16.20
C VAL A 36 9.78 -2.04 -15.30
N MET A 37 8.69 -1.95 -14.55
CA MET A 37 8.43 -0.85 -13.63
C MET A 37 8.44 -1.40 -12.20
N ILE A 38 9.48 -1.06 -11.45
CA ILE A 38 9.67 -1.45 -10.05
C ILE A 38 9.21 -0.28 -9.17
N VAL A 39 8.33 -0.58 -8.20
CA VAL A 39 7.84 0.39 -7.22
C VAL A 39 8.19 -0.08 -5.81
N LEU A 40 8.88 0.77 -5.07
CA LEU A 40 9.13 0.66 -3.63
C LEU A 40 8.05 1.42 -2.86
N ASP A 41 7.76 0.99 -1.63
CA ASP A 41 6.64 1.49 -0.83
C ASP A 41 7.21 2.18 0.42
N ASP A 42 6.97 3.48 0.58
CA ASP A 42 7.50 4.29 1.70
C ASP A 42 9.04 4.39 1.81
N VAL A 43 9.79 4.12 0.74
CA VAL A 43 11.25 4.30 0.74
C VAL A 43 11.60 5.78 0.49
N GLY A 44 12.18 6.43 1.49
CA GLY A 44 12.60 7.82 1.43
C GLY A 44 13.68 8.12 0.39
N TYR A 45 13.81 9.41 0.06
CA TYR A 45 14.74 9.91 -0.96
C TYR A 45 16.17 9.37 -0.81
N SER A 46 16.65 9.22 0.43
CA SER A 46 18.04 8.91 0.73
C SER A 46 18.25 7.56 1.39
N GLN A 47 17.34 6.60 1.17
CA GLN A 47 17.46 5.24 1.72
C GLN A 47 18.12 4.25 0.75
N LEU A 48 18.37 4.65 -0.51
CA LEU A 48 19.16 3.87 -1.48
C LEU A 48 20.64 4.26 -1.43
N GLY A 49 21.55 3.30 -1.64
CA GLY A 49 23.00 3.53 -1.67
C GLY A 49 23.41 4.58 -2.71
N CYS A 50 22.86 4.50 -3.92
CA CYS A 50 23.03 5.47 -5.00
C CYS A 50 22.40 6.86 -4.72
N TYR A 51 21.64 6.99 -3.63
CA TYR A 51 21.13 8.27 -3.09
C TYR A 51 21.81 8.68 -1.77
N GLY A 52 22.91 8.02 -1.39
CA GLY A 52 23.77 8.37 -0.27
C GLY A 52 23.56 7.56 1.01
N SER A 53 22.67 6.55 0.99
CA SER A 53 22.38 5.72 2.17
C SER A 53 23.60 4.92 2.66
N ASP A 54 23.53 4.50 3.93
CA ASP A 54 24.39 3.46 4.52
C ASP A 54 23.85 2.04 4.26
N ILE A 55 22.57 1.91 3.88
CA ILE A 55 21.92 0.62 3.59
C ILE A 55 22.46 0.07 2.27
N GLU A 56 22.77 -1.23 2.24
CA GLU A 56 23.25 -1.88 1.01
C GLU A 56 22.09 -2.15 0.05
N THR A 57 22.11 -1.52 -1.12
CA THR A 57 21.16 -1.75 -2.22
C THR A 57 21.90 -1.98 -3.56
N PRO A 58 22.79 -2.99 -3.65
CA PRO A 58 23.66 -3.17 -4.81
C PRO A 58 22.94 -3.34 -6.16
N ALA A 59 21.74 -3.92 -6.21
CA ALA A 59 20.98 -4.09 -7.44
C ALA A 59 20.49 -2.73 -7.98
N LEU A 60 19.90 -1.91 -7.10
CA LEU A 60 19.48 -0.54 -7.42
C LEU A 60 20.68 0.36 -7.71
N ASP A 61 21.79 0.18 -7.00
CA ASP A 61 23.03 0.92 -7.25
C ASP A 61 23.62 0.56 -8.63
N SER A 62 23.57 -0.73 -9.00
CA SER A 62 23.96 -1.17 -10.35
C SER A 62 22.99 -0.66 -11.43
N LEU A 63 21.70 -0.53 -11.14
CA LEU A 63 20.72 0.06 -12.05
C LEU A 63 21.06 1.53 -12.32
N ALA A 64 21.41 2.29 -11.28
CA ALA A 64 21.85 3.67 -11.41
C ALA A 64 23.19 3.78 -12.16
N ALA A 65 24.17 2.93 -11.84
CA ALA A 65 25.50 2.94 -12.44
C ALA A 65 25.50 2.58 -13.94
N ASP A 66 24.60 1.69 -14.36
CA ASP A 66 24.42 1.30 -15.76
C ASP A 66 23.32 2.10 -16.48
N GLY A 67 22.80 3.14 -15.83
CA GLY A 67 21.70 3.95 -16.34
C GLY A 67 21.75 5.39 -15.83
N LEU A 68 20.59 5.90 -15.43
CA LEU A 68 20.36 7.26 -14.95
C LEU A 68 19.75 7.25 -13.56
N ARG A 69 20.07 8.27 -12.76
CA ARG A 69 19.31 8.62 -11.56
C ARG A 69 18.79 10.06 -11.65
N TYR A 70 17.60 10.31 -11.15
CA TYR A 70 16.98 11.64 -11.14
C TYR A 70 17.04 12.25 -9.74
N ALA A 71 17.78 13.36 -9.59
CA ALA A 71 17.93 14.05 -8.32
C ALA A 71 16.72 14.91 -7.94
N ASN A 72 15.88 15.29 -8.91
CA ASN A 72 14.78 16.25 -8.76
C ASN A 72 13.42 15.67 -9.24
N PHE A 73 13.21 14.38 -9.00
CA PHE A 73 11.96 13.68 -9.31
C PHE A 73 10.98 13.74 -8.14
N HIS A 74 9.70 13.94 -8.47
CA HIS A 74 8.64 14.13 -7.51
C HIS A 74 7.51 13.13 -7.68
N VAL A 75 6.85 12.83 -6.59
CA VAL A 75 5.68 11.97 -6.46
C VAL A 75 4.61 12.72 -5.67
N THR A 76 3.43 12.12 -5.56
CA THR A 76 2.48 12.57 -4.53
C THR A 76 2.95 12.05 -3.17
N PRO A 77 2.55 12.66 -2.05
CA PRO A 77 3.02 12.21 -0.74
C PRO A 77 2.24 11.00 -0.18
N LEU A 78 1.53 10.23 -1.02
CA LEU A 78 0.83 8.99 -0.65
C LEU A 78 0.86 7.95 -1.77
N CYS A 79 0.77 6.68 -1.37
CA CYS A 79 0.88 5.50 -2.22
C CYS A 79 -0.17 5.39 -3.35
N SER A 80 -1.48 5.26 -3.05
CA SER A 80 -2.51 5.14 -4.12
C SER A 80 -2.54 6.33 -5.08
N PRO A 81 -2.46 7.58 -4.61
CA PRO A 81 -2.34 8.75 -5.47
C PRO A 81 -1.11 8.69 -6.41
N THR A 82 0.07 8.32 -5.92
CA THR A 82 1.28 8.19 -6.74
C THR A 82 1.15 7.07 -7.77
N ARG A 83 0.70 5.88 -7.36
CA ARG A 83 0.53 4.71 -8.24
C ARG A 83 -0.45 5.01 -9.37
N THR A 84 -1.49 5.78 -9.07
CA THR A 84 -2.44 6.24 -10.09
C THR A 84 -1.77 7.19 -11.08
N CYS A 85 -1.05 8.20 -10.61
CA CYS A 85 -0.30 9.11 -11.48
C CYS A 85 0.68 8.35 -12.37
N LEU A 86 1.41 7.40 -11.79
CA LEU A 86 2.40 6.57 -12.46
C LEU A 86 1.81 5.77 -13.61
N LEU A 87 0.69 5.08 -13.37
CA LEU A 87 0.08 4.15 -14.33
C LEU A 87 -0.84 4.84 -15.35
N THR A 88 -1.18 6.12 -15.16
CA THR A 88 -2.12 6.83 -16.05
C THR A 88 -1.55 8.09 -16.69
N GLY A 89 -0.44 8.63 -16.19
CA GLY A 89 0.11 9.91 -16.67
C GLY A 89 -0.74 11.13 -16.33
N ARG A 90 -1.63 11.02 -15.35
CA ARG A 90 -2.66 12.02 -15.01
C ARG A 90 -2.67 12.30 -13.52
N ASN A 91 -2.98 13.54 -13.15
CA ASN A 91 -3.07 13.94 -11.75
C ASN A 91 -4.13 13.13 -10.99
N HIS A 92 -3.76 12.66 -9.81
CA HIS A 92 -4.54 11.73 -8.98
C HIS A 92 -5.95 12.23 -8.60
N HIS A 93 -6.15 13.55 -8.48
CA HIS A 93 -7.47 14.13 -8.24
C HIS A 93 -8.44 13.93 -9.41
N SER A 94 -7.97 14.23 -10.63
CA SER A 94 -8.81 14.20 -11.84
C SER A 94 -9.35 12.80 -12.14
N VAL A 95 -8.62 11.79 -11.70
CA VAL A 95 -8.92 10.38 -11.93
C VAL A 95 -9.60 9.70 -10.73
N GLY A 96 -9.83 10.42 -9.63
CA GLY A 96 -10.64 9.93 -8.49
C GLY A 96 -9.88 9.36 -7.30
N MET A 97 -8.56 9.61 -7.20
CA MET A 97 -7.68 9.11 -6.15
C MET A 97 -6.95 10.26 -5.41
N SER A 98 -7.70 11.22 -4.84
CA SER A 98 -7.14 12.32 -4.03
C SER A 98 -6.33 11.84 -2.80
N ARG A 99 -6.66 10.64 -2.30
CA ARG A 99 -6.09 9.98 -1.12
C ARG A 99 -6.19 8.47 -1.30
N VAL A 100 -5.81 7.69 -0.28
CA VAL A 100 -5.84 6.23 -0.35
C VAL A 100 -7.27 5.67 -0.55
N ALA A 101 -7.37 4.52 -1.21
CA ALA A 101 -8.65 3.91 -1.61
C ALA A 101 -9.62 3.66 -0.43
N GLU A 102 -9.06 3.44 0.76
CA GLU A 102 -9.73 3.23 2.04
C GLU A 102 -10.47 4.48 2.56
N MET A 103 -10.14 5.66 2.05
CA MET A 103 -10.62 6.96 2.55
C MET A 103 -11.57 7.67 1.59
N ALA A 104 -12.24 6.93 0.70
CA ALA A 104 -13.22 7.49 -0.22
C ALA A 104 -14.39 8.20 0.51
N ASN A 105 -14.77 9.39 0.04
CA ASN A 105 -15.76 10.26 0.70
C ASN A 105 -16.98 10.62 -0.17
N GLY A 106 -17.10 10.03 -1.37
CA GLY A 106 -18.23 10.20 -2.27
C GLY A 106 -18.11 11.37 -3.25
N PHE A 107 -17.09 12.22 -3.14
CA PHE A 107 -16.78 13.22 -4.16
C PHE A 107 -16.06 12.58 -5.37
N PRO A 108 -16.23 13.13 -6.59
CA PRO A 108 -15.57 12.61 -7.80
C PRO A 108 -14.06 12.43 -7.66
N ASN A 109 -13.37 13.36 -6.99
CA ASN A 109 -11.92 13.30 -6.79
C ASN A 109 -11.47 12.24 -5.79
N THR A 110 -12.40 11.63 -5.03
CA THR A 110 -12.13 10.74 -3.91
C THR A 110 -13.04 9.50 -3.99
N ARG A 111 -13.09 8.89 -5.17
CA ARG A 111 -13.87 7.67 -5.48
C ARG A 111 -13.27 6.42 -4.85
N GLY A 112 -11.94 6.42 -4.64
CA GLY A 112 -11.19 5.25 -4.17
C GLY A 112 -10.89 4.24 -5.28
N PHE A 113 -11.10 4.62 -6.55
CA PHE A 113 -10.72 3.88 -7.74
C PHE A 113 -10.47 4.85 -8.90
N VAL A 114 -9.72 4.39 -9.90
CA VAL A 114 -9.33 5.21 -11.06
C VAL A 114 -10.46 5.25 -12.10
N SER A 115 -10.86 6.43 -12.57
CA SER A 115 -11.85 6.60 -13.65
C SER A 115 -11.50 5.79 -14.92
N ARG A 116 -12.51 5.30 -15.66
CA ARG A 116 -12.33 4.67 -16.98
C ARG A 116 -11.95 5.67 -18.09
N GLU A 117 -12.13 6.97 -17.84
CA GLU A 117 -11.63 8.06 -18.71
C GLU A 117 -10.11 8.23 -18.60
N ALA A 118 -9.46 7.53 -17.67
CA ALA A 118 -8.02 7.49 -17.49
C ALA A 118 -7.52 6.05 -17.62
N ALA A 119 -7.35 5.60 -18.86
CA ALA A 119 -6.81 4.29 -19.17
C ALA A 119 -5.45 4.09 -18.50
N ASN A 120 -5.30 2.91 -17.91
CA ASN A 120 -4.03 2.43 -17.40
C ASN A 120 -3.06 2.21 -18.57
N ILE A 121 -1.75 2.39 -18.36
CA ILE A 121 -0.73 2.08 -19.36
C ILE A 121 -0.85 0.65 -19.88
N ALA A 122 -1.25 -0.32 -19.05
CA ALA A 122 -1.50 -1.67 -19.50
C ALA A 122 -2.65 -1.76 -20.52
N GLU A 123 -3.74 -1.00 -20.32
CA GLU A 123 -4.84 -0.90 -21.29
C GLU A 123 -4.39 -0.25 -22.60
N MET A 124 -3.48 0.74 -22.52
CA MET A 124 -2.93 1.43 -23.69
C MET A 124 -1.91 0.57 -24.46
N LEU A 125 -1.12 -0.27 -23.80
CA LEU A 125 -0.08 -1.09 -24.45
C LEU A 125 -0.62 -2.39 -25.08
N ARG A 126 -1.72 -2.96 -24.55
CA ARG A 126 -2.29 -4.22 -25.04
C ARG A 126 -2.63 -4.23 -26.54
N PRO A 127 -3.29 -3.20 -27.11
CA PRO A 127 -3.53 -3.12 -28.55
C PRO A 127 -2.24 -3.17 -29.39
N HIS A 128 -1.10 -2.80 -28.81
CA HIS A 128 0.21 -2.83 -29.45
C HIS A 128 0.98 -4.14 -29.21
N GLY A 129 0.31 -5.19 -28.76
CA GLY A 129 0.85 -6.56 -28.71
C GLY A 129 1.62 -6.91 -27.44
N TYR A 130 1.65 -6.01 -26.45
CA TYR A 130 2.30 -6.27 -25.16
C TYR A 130 1.56 -7.33 -24.36
N GLN A 131 2.32 -8.23 -23.74
CA GLN A 131 1.86 -9.00 -22.59
C GLN A 131 1.95 -8.11 -21.34
N THR A 132 0.86 -7.95 -20.59
CA THR A 132 0.85 -7.10 -19.39
C THR A 132 0.78 -7.93 -18.12
N LEU A 133 1.73 -7.74 -17.21
CA LEU A 133 1.92 -8.53 -15.99
C LEU A 133 2.05 -7.59 -14.79
N ALA A 134 1.33 -7.87 -13.70
CA ALA A 134 1.46 -7.15 -12.43
C ALA A 134 1.77 -8.12 -11.28
N SER A 135 2.78 -7.83 -10.47
CA SER A 135 3.16 -8.61 -9.30
C SER A 135 3.38 -7.69 -8.09
N GLY A 136 2.61 -7.86 -7.03
CA GLY A 136 2.71 -7.13 -5.76
C GLY A 136 1.53 -6.20 -5.45
N LYS A 137 1.81 -5.05 -4.83
CA LYS A 137 0.80 -4.11 -4.32
C LYS A 137 0.03 -3.42 -5.45
N TRP A 138 -1.30 -3.57 -5.44
CA TRP A 138 -2.19 -2.83 -6.35
C TRP A 138 -2.58 -1.47 -5.76
N HIS A 139 -3.39 -1.47 -4.69
CA HIS A 139 -3.86 -0.28 -3.97
C HIS A 139 -4.66 0.73 -4.80
N LEU A 140 -5.29 0.29 -5.89
CA LEU A 140 -6.11 1.13 -6.79
C LEU A 140 -7.56 0.64 -6.96
N ALA A 141 -7.98 -0.33 -6.14
CA ALA A 141 -9.34 -0.85 -6.12
C ALA A 141 -10.09 -0.34 -4.89
N SER A 142 -11.38 -0.04 -5.05
CA SER A 142 -12.22 0.29 -3.91
C SER A 142 -12.33 -0.91 -2.99
N ILE A 143 -12.08 -0.71 -1.70
CA ILE A 143 -12.07 -1.82 -0.73
C ILE A 143 -13.43 -2.55 -0.66
N ASN A 144 -14.55 -1.86 -0.92
CA ASN A 144 -15.89 -2.46 -0.96
C ASN A 144 -16.06 -3.43 -2.14
N GLU A 145 -15.27 -3.27 -3.20
CA GLU A 145 -15.28 -4.11 -4.39
C GLU A 145 -14.26 -5.27 -4.30
N THR A 146 -13.56 -5.40 -3.18
CA THR A 146 -12.57 -6.47 -2.97
C THR A 146 -13.17 -7.75 -2.38
N SER A 147 -14.47 -7.75 -2.05
CA SER A 147 -15.17 -8.96 -1.63
C SER A 147 -15.45 -9.90 -2.80
N PRO A 148 -15.74 -11.21 -2.55
CA PRO A 148 -16.16 -12.14 -3.60
C PRO A 148 -17.42 -11.71 -4.38
N ALA A 149 -18.19 -10.75 -3.86
CA ALA A 149 -19.36 -10.18 -4.51
C ALA A 149 -19.05 -8.91 -5.34
N GLY A 150 -17.80 -8.42 -5.31
CA GLY A 150 -17.37 -7.20 -5.97
C GLY A 150 -17.57 -7.24 -7.49
N SER A 151 -17.61 -6.07 -8.13
CA SER A 151 -17.76 -6.01 -9.59
C SER A 151 -16.46 -6.36 -10.34
N TYR A 152 -15.34 -6.43 -9.62
CA TYR A 152 -13.98 -6.59 -10.16
C TYR A 152 -13.53 -5.48 -11.12
N ASP A 153 -14.33 -4.43 -11.33
CA ASP A 153 -14.11 -3.42 -12.38
C ASP A 153 -12.76 -2.70 -12.31
N HIS A 154 -12.23 -2.56 -11.09
CA HIS A 154 -11.00 -1.82 -10.80
C HIS A 154 -9.87 -2.72 -10.32
N TRP A 155 -10.02 -4.04 -10.45
CA TRP A 155 -8.97 -5.01 -10.19
C TRP A 155 -7.95 -4.99 -11.35
N PRO A 156 -6.71 -5.48 -11.12
CA PRO A 156 -5.66 -5.42 -12.13
C PRO A 156 -6.05 -5.98 -13.50
N LEU A 157 -6.77 -7.11 -13.52
CA LEU A 157 -7.17 -7.77 -14.78
C LEU A 157 -8.14 -6.91 -15.60
N GLN A 158 -9.07 -6.26 -14.92
CA GLN A 158 -10.05 -5.34 -15.52
C GLN A 158 -9.45 -3.98 -15.88
N ARG A 159 -8.21 -3.71 -15.43
CA ARG A 159 -7.43 -2.51 -15.73
C ARG A 159 -6.23 -2.80 -16.63
N GLY A 160 -6.40 -3.79 -17.50
CA GLY A 160 -5.50 -4.02 -18.62
C GLY A 160 -4.34 -4.96 -18.34
N PHE A 161 -4.22 -5.54 -17.14
CA PHE A 161 -3.24 -6.60 -16.90
C PHE A 161 -3.77 -7.95 -17.34
N ASP A 162 -2.96 -8.78 -17.99
CA ASP A 162 -3.35 -10.14 -18.37
C ASP A 162 -3.15 -11.12 -17.20
N ARG A 163 -2.24 -10.82 -16.26
CA ARG A 163 -1.96 -11.62 -15.06
C ARG A 163 -1.67 -10.74 -13.86
N PHE A 164 -2.10 -11.19 -12.68
CA PHE A 164 -1.87 -10.52 -11.41
C PHE A 164 -1.55 -11.52 -10.28
N TYR A 165 -0.62 -11.15 -9.42
CA TYR A 165 -0.28 -11.84 -8.18
C TYR A 165 0.05 -10.77 -7.15
N GLY A 166 -0.47 -10.83 -5.94
CA GLY A 166 -0.15 -9.86 -4.90
C GLY A 166 -1.36 -9.52 -4.06
N PHE A 167 -1.52 -8.27 -3.64
CA PHE A 167 -2.56 -7.85 -2.72
C PHE A 167 -3.18 -6.52 -3.13
N LEU A 168 -4.44 -6.30 -2.73
CA LEU A 168 -5.23 -5.15 -3.17
C LEU A 168 -5.19 -3.97 -2.20
N ALA A 169 -4.96 -4.22 -0.92
CA ALA A 169 -4.95 -3.21 0.15
C ALA A 169 -3.69 -2.32 0.14
N GLY A 170 -3.69 -1.29 1.00
CA GLY A 170 -2.56 -0.37 1.15
C GLY A 170 -1.34 -0.90 1.90
N GLU A 171 -1.49 -1.97 2.68
CA GLU A 171 -0.40 -2.63 3.39
C GLU A 171 -0.74 -4.11 3.58
N THR A 172 0.25 -4.93 3.94
CA THR A 172 0.03 -6.33 4.27
C THR A 172 1.18 -6.91 5.10
N ASN A 173 0.92 -8.01 5.80
CA ASN A 173 1.94 -8.78 6.53
C ASN A 173 2.87 -9.48 5.51
N GLN A 174 4.19 -9.41 5.68
CA GLN A 174 5.11 -10.01 4.70
C GLN A 174 5.22 -11.53 4.82
N TRP A 175 4.90 -12.07 6.00
CA TRP A 175 4.89 -13.51 6.31
C TRP A 175 3.53 -14.15 6.04
N ASN A 176 2.45 -13.42 6.35
CA ASN A 176 1.08 -13.91 6.23
C ASN A 176 0.15 -12.96 5.43
N PRO A 177 0.47 -12.64 4.16
CA PRO A 177 -0.29 -11.68 3.37
C PRO A 177 -1.66 -12.21 2.92
N GLU A 178 -2.61 -11.29 2.71
CA GLU A 178 -3.82 -11.59 1.93
C GLU A 178 -3.48 -11.53 0.43
N LEU A 179 -3.50 -12.69 -0.24
CA LEU A 179 -3.01 -12.83 -1.61
C LEU A 179 -4.14 -13.09 -2.61
N ILE A 180 -3.96 -12.52 -3.79
CA ILE A 180 -4.79 -12.69 -4.97
C ILE A 180 -3.93 -13.23 -6.10
N LEU A 181 -4.44 -14.22 -6.84
CA LEU A 181 -3.91 -14.67 -8.13
C LEU A 181 -5.01 -14.49 -9.20
N GLY A 182 -4.76 -13.62 -10.17
CA GLY A 182 -5.80 -13.19 -11.10
C GLY A 182 -6.87 -12.40 -10.37
N ASN A 183 -8.08 -12.97 -10.27
CA ASN A 183 -9.20 -12.43 -9.50
C ASN A 183 -9.63 -13.35 -8.35
N GLU A 184 -8.82 -14.34 -8.01
CA GLU A 184 -9.11 -15.31 -6.96
C GLU A 184 -8.23 -15.05 -5.75
N ARG A 185 -8.84 -15.02 -4.55
CA ARG A 185 -8.06 -15.08 -3.31
C ARG A 185 -7.40 -16.45 -3.22
N ILE A 186 -6.12 -16.45 -2.87
CA ILE A 186 -5.36 -17.66 -2.61
C ILE A 186 -4.84 -17.61 -1.17
N GLU A 187 -4.70 -18.78 -0.56
CA GLU A 187 -3.92 -18.89 0.66
C GLU A 187 -2.44 -18.65 0.32
N GLN A 188 -1.70 -18.13 1.29
CA GLN A 188 -0.25 -18.05 1.16
C GLN A 188 0.36 -19.44 0.95
N PRO A 189 1.44 -19.56 0.14
CA PRO A 189 2.14 -20.82 -0.01
C PRO A 189 2.57 -21.40 1.35
N VAL A 190 2.38 -22.71 1.53
CA VAL A 190 2.69 -23.40 2.80
C VAL A 190 4.21 -23.55 2.96
N GLY A 191 4.77 -22.97 4.04
CA GLY A 191 6.16 -23.14 4.47
C GLY A 191 6.56 -22.09 5.50
N GLU A 192 7.39 -22.45 6.48
CA GLU A 192 7.85 -21.55 7.57
C GLU A 192 8.71 -20.37 7.07
N ASP A 193 9.16 -20.42 5.81
CA ASP A 193 10.13 -19.47 5.23
C ASP A 193 9.53 -18.53 4.16
N TYR A 194 8.20 -18.51 3.95
CA TYR A 194 7.61 -17.63 2.92
C TYR A 194 7.81 -16.15 3.27
N HIS A 195 8.23 -15.37 2.27
CA HIS A 195 8.25 -13.91 2.37
C HIS A 195 7.69 -13.27 1.09
N LEU A 196 6.85 -12.24 1.25
CA LEU A 196 6.11 -11.63 0.14
C LEU A 196 7.00 -11.09 -0.99
N SER A 197 8.13 -10.46 -0.68
CA SER A 197 9.06 -9.97 -1.73
C SER A 197 9.61 -11.10 -2.61
N GLU A 198 9.82 -12.30 -2.04
CA GLU A 198 10.25 -13.48 -2.78
C GLU A 198 9.12 -14.01 -3.66
N GLY A 199 7.90 -14.14 -3.10
CA GLY A 199 6.72 -14.56 -3.86
C GLY A 199 6.40 -13.64 -5.05
N ILE A 200 6.56 -12.33 -4.87
CA ILE A 200 6.39 -11.32 -5.93
C ILE A 200 7.38 -11.59 -7.08
N VAL A 201 8.66 -11.76 -6.77
CA VAL A 201 9.71 -11.94 -7.78
C VAL A 201 9.68 -13.33 -8.41
N ASP A 202 9.42 -14.38 -7.64
CA ASP A 202 9.29 -15.76 -8.13
C ASP A 202 8.18 -15.85 -9.17
N THR A 203 7.03 -15.24 -8.88
CA THR A 203 5.88 -15.23 -9.79
C THR A 203 6.18 -14.44 -11.05
N ALA A 204 6.79 -13.25 -10.92
CA ALA A 204 7.20 -12.44 -12.07
C ALA A 204 8.18 -13.21 -12.97
N CYS A 205 9.22 -13.80 -12.38
CA CYS A 205 10.23 -14.58 -13.08
C CYS A 205 9.62 -15.81 -13.78
N MET A 206 8.69 -16.51 -13.12
CA MET A 206 7.94 -17.62 -13.72
C MET A 206 7.18 -17.17 -14.96
N TRP A 207 6.44 -16.06 -14.90
CA TRP A 207 5.68 -15.56 -16.06
C TRP A 207 6.59 -15.11 -17.20
N LEU A 208 7.72 -14.47 -16.91
CA LEU A 208 8.70 -14.11 -17.95
C LEU A 208 9.24 -15.34 -18.67
N ARG A 209 9.61 -16.39 -17.92
CA ARG A 209 10.06 -17.66 -18.52
C ARG A 209 8.97 -18.31 -19.38
N GLN A 210 7.73 -18.34 -18.89
CA GLN A 210 6.58 -18.88 -19.64
C GLN A 210 6.32 -18.09 -20.93
N LEU A 211 6.33 -16.75 -20.84
CA LEU A 211 6.09 -15.86 -21.98
C LEU A 211 7.16 -16.06 -23.05
N VAL A 212 8.45 -15.92 -22.69
CA VAL A 212 9.55 -16.02 -23.65
C VAL A 212 9.63 -17.42 -24.28
N SER A 213 9.30 -18.47 -23.52
CA SER A 213 9.25 -19.84 -24.08
C SER A 213 8.12 -20.02 -25.10
N ALA A 214 6.97 -19.37 -24.90
CA ALA A 214 5.81 -19.51 -25.76
C ALA A 214 5.83 -18.54 -26.96
N ALA A 215 6.34 -17.33 -26.77
CA ALA A 215 6.37 -16.26 -27.76
C ALA A 215 7.60 -15.35 -27.50
N PRO A 216 8.80 -15.75 -27.95
CA PRO A 216 10.05 -15.07 -27.60
C PRO A 216 10.13 -13.62 -28.07
N ASP A 217 9.43 -13.27 -29.15
CA ASP A 217 9.42 -11.92 -29.74
C ASP A 217 8.28 -11.05 -29.20
N LYS A 218 7.39 -11.59 -28.35
CA LYS A 218 6.29 -10.81 -27.78
C LYS A 218 6.82 -9.90 -26.67
N PRO A 219 6.64 -8.57 -26.76
CA PRO A 219 7.12 -7.66 -25.74
C PRO A 219 6.26 -7.76 -24.47
N PHE A 220 6.82 -7.39 -23.32
CA PHE A 220 6.08 -7.36 -22.05
C PHE A 220 6.16 -6.02 -21.34
N PHE A 221 5.09 -5.72 -20.61
CA PHE A 221 5.07 -4.72 -19.54
C PHE A 221 4.89 -5.46 -18.22
N LEU A 222 5.91 -5.39 -17.36
CA LEU A 222 5.93 -6.00 -16.04
C LEU A 222 5.95 -4.90 -14.97
N TYR A 223 4.85 -4.78 -14.23
CA TYR A 223 4.73 -3.92 -13.06
C TYR A 223 5.03 -4.74 -11.79
N VAL A 224 6.11 -4.42 -11.08
CA VAL A 224 6.55 -5.09 -9.85
C VAL A 224 6.47 -4.08 -8.71
N ALA A 225 5.47 -4.22 -7.85
CA ALA A 225 5.21 -3.30 -6.76
C ALA A 225 5.44 -3.98 -5.42
N PHE A 226 6.59 -3.73 -4.80
CA PHE A 226 6.87 -4.27 -3.48
C PHE A 226 5.98 -3.61 -2.41
N ALA A 227 5.81 -4.31 -1.29
CA ALA A 227 5.32 -3.74 -0.03
C ALA A 227 6.48 -3.26 0.86
N ALA A 228 7.72 -3.41 0.37
CA ALA A 228 8.91 -3.23 1.18
C ALA A 228 9.26 -1.75 1.38
N GLY A 229 9.55 -1.44 2.64
CA GLY A 229 9.68 -0.09 3.19
C GLY A 229 8.44 0.36 3.98
N HIS A 230 7.26 -0.17 3.65
CA HIS A 230 6.02 0.06 4.40
C HIS A 230 5.96 -0.80 5.66
N SER A 231 5.22 -0.35 6.68
CA SER A 231 4.91 -1.22 7.83
C SER A 231 4.01 -2.40 7.44
N PRO A 232 4.20 -3.57 8.06
CA PRO A 232 5.21 -3.86 9.08
C PRO A 232 6.60 -4.10 8.46
N HIS A 233 7.65 -3.60 9.11
CA HIS A 233 9.03 -3.84 8.66
C HIS A 233 9.45 -5.25 9.03
N HIS A 234 9.08 -6.21 8.18
CA HIS A 234 9.33 -7.64 8.34
C HIS A 234 10.47 -8.11 7.46
N VAL A 235 11.37 -8.91 8.03
CA VAL A 235 12.52 -9.43 7.30
C VAL A 235 13.12 -10.66 7.98
N PRO A 236 13.69 -11.62 7.26
CA PRO A 236 14.45 -12.70 7.88
C PRO A 236 15.54 -12.15 8.80
N ARG A 237 15.64 -12.71 10.01
CA ARG A 237 16.50 -12.18 11.09
C ARG A 237 17.95 -11.96 10.67
N ALA A 238 18.50 -12.80 9.78
CA ALA A 238 19.86 -12.70 9.29
C ALA A 238 20.13 -11.37 8.53
N PHE A 239 19.14 -10.84 7.80
CA PHE A 239 19.27 -9.55 7.12
C PHE A 239 19.26 -8.38 8.10
N ALA A 240 18.40 -8.40 9.13
CA ALA A 240 18.44 -7.38 10.18
C ALA A 240 19.75 -7.45 10.99
N ASP A 241 20.18 -8.66 11.37
CA ASP A 241 21.40 -8.86 12.17
C ASP A 241 22.69 -8.47 11.44
N LYS A 242 22.70 -8.43 10.10
CA LYS A 242 23.81 -7.90 9.28
C LYS A 242 24.15 -6.45 9.63
N TYR A 243 23.14 -5.65 9.95
CA TYR A 243 23.28 -4.21 10.23
C TYR A 243 23.56 -3.90 11.70
N ARG A 244 23.76 -4.91 12.55
CA ARG A 244 23.95 -4.71 13.99
C ARG A 244 25.05 -3.70 14.29
N GLY A 245 24.68 -2.61 14.96
CA GLY A 245 25.59 -1.53 15.37
C GLY A 245 25.96 -0.51 14.28
N TRP A 246 25.41 -0.63 13.07
CA TRP A 246 25.68 0.33 11.98
C TRP A 246 25.06 1.71 12.23
N PHE A 247 24.04 1.76 13.08
CA PHE A 247 23.20 2.92 13.33
C PHE A 247 23.32 3.46 14.77
N ASP A 248 24.34 3.00 15.52
CA ASP A 248 24.54 3.37 16.93
C ASP A 248 24.90 4.85 17.13
N ASP A 249 25.37 5.52 16.07
CA ASP A 249 25.66 6.95 16.08
C ASP A 249 24.46 7.84 15.69
N GLY A 250 23.34 7.22 15.33
CA GLY A 250 22.03 7.86 15.29
C GLY A 250 21.68 8.65 14.05
N TRP A 251 20.41 9.07 13.99
CA TRP A 251 19.84 9.78 12.85
C TRP A 251 20.54 11.12 12.55
N ASP A 252 21.12 11.79 13.55
CA ASP A 252 21.80 13.06 13.32
C ASP A 252 23.14 12.87 12.58
N ALA A 253 23.94 11.90 13.01
CA ALA A 253 25.19 11.55 12.34
C ALA A 253 24.92 10.95 10.95
N ALA A 254 23.88 10.10 10.84
CA ALA A 254 23.46 9.53 9.57
C ALA A 254 23.11 10.61 8.53
N ARG A 255 22.37 11.65 8.91
CA ARG A 255 22.01 12.77 8.02
C ARG A 255 23.23 13.50 7.46
N GLU A 256 24.23 13.77 8.29
CA GLU A 256 25.48 14.41 7.86
C GLU A 256 26.26 13.51 6.90
N ARG A 257 26.38 12.21 7.20
CA ARG A 257 27.03 11.23 6.31
C ARG A 257 26.34 11.12 4.96
N ILE A 258 25.01 10.99 4.97
CA ILE A 258 24.18 10.87 3.78
C ILE A 258 24.38 12.11 2.89
N LEU A 259 24.25 13.32 3.46
CA LEU A 259 24.46 14.55 2.68
C LEU A 259 25.88 14.63 2.12
N ALA A 260 26.89 14.25 2.89
CA ALA A 260 28.27 14.22 2.40
C ALA A 260 28.43 13.27 1.20
N ARG A 261 27.81 12.09 1.22
CA ARG A 261 27.81 11.13 0.09
C ARG A 261 27.01 11.62 -1.10
N GLN A 262 25.87 12.26 -0.87
CA GLN A 262 25.04 12.88 -1.92
C GLN A 262 25.83 13.95 -2.68
N LYS A 263 26.59 14.80 -1.96
CA LYS A 263 27.49 15.78 -2.56
C LYS A 263 28.67 15.14 -3.27
N ALA A 264 29.33 14.17 -2.64
CA ALA A 264 30.51 13.53 -3.19
C ALA A 264 30.22 12.74 -4.49
N SER A 265 29.04 12.12 -4.57
CA SER A 265 28.60 11.40 -5.77
C SER A 265 28.07 12.33 -6.87
N GLY A 266 27.92 13.63 -6.60
CA GLY A 266 27.32 14.58 -7.53
C GLY A 266 25.80 14.47 -7.67
N LEU A 267 25.11 13.71 -6.79
CA LEU A 267 23.65 13.67 -6.76
C LEU A 267 23.09 15.07 -6.46
N LEU A 268 23.66 15.74 -5.45
CA LEU A 268 23.27 17.07 -5.02
C LEU A 268 24.43 18.08 -5.19
N PRO A 269 24.13 19.38 -5.33
CA PRO A 269 25.13 20.45 -5.38
C PRO A 269 26.06 20.47 -4.15
N HIS A 270 27.32 20.86 -4.33
CA HIS A 270 28.31 20.91 -3.24
C HIS A 270 27.91 21.83 -2.08
N ASP A 271 27.18 22.89 -2.38
CA ASP A 271 26.67 23.89 -1.43
C ASP A 271 25.32 23.50 -0.81
N GLN A 272 24.71 22.36 -1.19
CA GLN A 272 23.46 21.87 -0.61
C GLN A 272 23.53 21.85 0.93
N ARG A 273 22.57 22.47 1.59
CA ARG A 273 22.52 22.50 3.07
C ARG A 273 21.56 21.44 3.59
N LEU A 274 21.80 21.02 4.83
CA LEU A 274 20.95 20.10 5.57
C LEU A 274 19.80 20.87 6.22
N ALA A 275 18.55 20.43 6.04
CA ALA A 275 17.42 20.98 6.78
C ALA A 275 17.57 20.80 8.29
N PRO A 276 17.02 21.71 9.11
CA PRO A 276 16.94 21.48 10.55
C PRO A 276 16.14 20.21 10.87
N ARG A 277 16.23 19.72 12.11
CA ARG A 277 15.40 18.59 12.56
C ARG A 277 13.92 18.94 12.40
N ASN A 278 13.12 17.97 11.95
CA ASN A 278 11.67 18.13 11.90
C ASN A 278 11.11 18.34 13.33
N PRO A 279 10.03 19.12 13.48
CA PRO A 279 9.41 19.34 14.79
C PRO A 279 9.10 18.03 15.52
N GLY A 280 9.51 17.93 16.79
CA GLY A 280 9.32 16.75 17.64
C GLY A 280 10.48 15.75 17.62
N VAL A 281 11.38 15.79 16.63
CA VAL A 281 12.55 14.90 16.61
C VAL A 281 13.59 15.36 17.64
N GLN A 282 13.90 14.49 18.60
CA GLN A 282 14.90 14.74 19.64
C GLN A 282 16.32 14.72 19.09
N VAL A 283 17.24 15.41 19.78
CA VAL A 283 18.67 15.34 19.49
C VAL A 283 19.16 13.95 19.90
N TRP A 284 19.83 13.24 19.00
CA TRP A 284 20.27 11.86 19.28
C TRP A 284 21.10 11.75 20.55
N ASP A 285 22.06 12.67 20.74
CA ASP A 285 22.96 12.64 21.89
C ASP A 285 22.25 12.83 23.23
N GLU A 286 21.06 13.43 23.24
CA GLU A 286 20.23 13.67 24.44
C GLU A 286 19.37 12.45 24.82
N LEU A 287 19.21 11.47 23.93
CA LEU A 287 18.53 10.22 24.24
C LEU A 287 19.30 9.40 25.28
N ASP A 288 18.57 8.66 26.11
CA ASP A 288 19.18 7.68 27.00
C ASP A 288 19.66 6.42 26.24
N ALA A 289 20.33 5.52 26.97
CA ALA A 289 20.92 4.33 26.36
C ALA A 289 19.87 3.33 25.82
N ASP A 290 18.71 3.28 26.46
CA ASP A 290 17.62 2.37 26.11
C ASP A 290 16.87 2.89 24.87
N GLU A 291 16.63 4.21 24.81
CA GLU A 291 16.11 4.90 23.63
C GLU A 291 17.02 4.73 22.41
N LYS A 292 18.34 4.94 22.57
CA LYS A 292 19.33 4.75 21.49
C LYS A 292 19.35 3.32 20.98
N ARG A 293 19.42 2.33 21.90
CA ARG A 293 19.42 0.91 21.56
C ARG A 293 18.16 0.51 20.81
N LEU A 294 16.99 0.98 21.26
CA LEU A 294 15.72 0.70 20.62
C LEU A 294 15.66 1.31 19.22
N ALA A 295 15.98 2.60 19.10
CA ALA A 295 15.96 3.30 17.83
C ALA A 295 16.92 2.69 16.80
N ALA A 296 18.15 2.32 17.20
CA ALA A 296 19.10 1.65 16.32
C ALA A 296 18.53 0.32 15.82
N ARG A 297 17.94 -0.51 16.69
CA ARG A 297 17.36 -1.80 16.29
C ARG A 297 16.24 -1.65 15.25
N PHE A 298 15.39 -0.63 15.39
CA PHE A 298 14.36 -0.38 14.38
C PHE A 298 14.95 -0.09 13.00
N GLU A 299 16.03 0.70 12.93
CA GLU A 299 16.71 1.00 11.66
C GLU A 299 17.46 -0.21 11.11
N GLU A 300 18.09 -1.05 11.96
CA GLU A 300 18.69 -2.31 11.53
C GLU A 300 17.69 -3.24 10.83
N VAL A 301 16.46 -3.30 11.37
CA VAL A 301 15.37 -4.10 10.79
C VAL A 301 14.89 -3.49 9.48
N PHE A 302 14.71 -2.16 9.42
CA PHE A 302 14.35 -1.47 8.17
C PHE A 302 15.42 -1.66 7.09
N ALA A 303 16.70 -1.46 7.43
CA ALA A 303 17.84 -1.67 6.55
C ALA A 303 17.90 -3.11 6.03
N GLY A 304 17.72 -4.09 6.91
CA GLY A 304 17.61 -5.49 6.53
C GLY A 304 16.46 -5.75 5.54
N PHE A 305 15.29 -5.15 5.76
CA PHE A 305 14.13 -5.34 4.89
C PHE A 305 14.34 -4.76 3.48
N LEU A 306 14.96 -3.58 3.40
CA LEU A 306 15.32 -2.96 2.13
C LEU A 306 16.42 -3.75 1.39
N ASP A 307 17.44 -4.22 2.10
CA ASP A 307 18.49 -5.11 1.56
C ASP A 307 17.92 -6.42 1.03
N HIS A 308 17.07 -7.11 1.81
CA HIS A 308 16.39 -8.32 1.37
C HIS A 308 15.57 -8.10 0.10
N THR A 309 14.90 -6.95 -0.01
CA THR A 309 14.16 -6.56 -1.21
C THR A 309 15.08 -6.31 -2.40
N ASP A 310 16.21 -5.64 -2.19
CA ASP A 310 17.22 -5.40 -3.23
C ASP A 310 17.82 -6.72 -3.75
N VAL A 311 18.03 -7.72 -2.88
CA VAL A 311 18.37 -9.09 -3.30
C VAL A 311 17.30 -9.68 -4.22
N GLN A 312 16.01 -9.45 -3.96
CA GLN A 312 14.94 -9.91 -4.86
C GLN A 312 14.94 -9.14 -6.19
N ILE A 313 15.25 -7.84 -6.17
CA ILE A 313 15.42 -7.03 -7.38
C ILE A 313 16.59 -7.57 -8.22
N GLN A 314 17.70 -7.97 -7.60
CA GLN A 314 18.81 -8.61 -8.31
C GLN A 314 18.36 -9.91 -8.99
N ARG A 315 17.61 -10.77 -8.29
CA ARG A 315 17.07 -12.01 -8.88
C ARG A 315 16.18 -11.74 -10.10
N LEU A 316 15.39 -10.66 -10.08
CA LEU A 316 14.61 -10.23 -11.24
C LEU A 316 15.50 -9.78 -12.40
N PHE A 317 16.55 -8.99 -12.13
CA PHE A 317 17.51 -8.59 -13.16
C PHE A 317 18.25 -9.78 -13.75
N ASP A 318 18.74 -10.70 -12.91
CA ASP A 318 19.38 -11.94 -13.35
C ASP A 318 18.44 -12.77 -14.25
N GLN A 319 17.14 -12.80 -13.94
CA GLN A 319 16.16 -13.48 -14.77
C GLN A 319 15.97 -12.80 -16.13
N ILE A 320 15.90 -11.47 -16.18
CA ILE A 320 15.78 -10.69 -17.43
C ILE A 320 17.02 -10.90 -18.31
N ASP A 321 18.20 -10.94 -17.69
CA ASP A 321 19.47 -11.20 -18.36
C ASP A 321 19.51 -12.65 -18.89
N ALA A 322 19.08 -13.63 -18.08
CA ALA A 322 19.08 -15.04 -18.45
C ALA A 322 18.14 -15.39 -19.61
N ILE A 323 17.05 -14.65 -19.80
CA ILE A 323 16.15 -14.79 -20.97
C ILE A 323 16.58 -13.92 -22.15
N GLY A 324 17.73 -13.25 -22.06
CA GLY A 324 18.32 -12.46 -23.15
C GLY A 324 17.54 -11.18 -23.47
N LYS A 325 16.84 -10.59 -22.49
CA LYS A 325 16.00 -9.39 -22.69
C LYS A 325 16.59 -8.10 -22.13
N ARG A 326 17.76 -8.14 -21.48
CA ARG A 326 18.38 -6.99 -20.81
C ARG A 326 18.44 -5.71 -21.66
N ASP A 327 19.03 -5.83 -22.85
CA ASP A 327 19.41 -4.65 -23.64
C ASP A 327 18.19 -3.93 -24.24
N ASP A 328 17.17 -4.71 -24.61
CA ASP A 328 15.87 -4.27 -25.12
C ASP A 328 14.80 -4.17 -24.00
N THR A 329 15.20 -3.84 -22.77
CA THR A 329 14.27 -3.57 -21.66
C THR A 329 14.52 -2.21 -21.04
N ILE A 330 13.47 -1.38 -21.01
CA ILE A 330 13.41 -0.17 -20.19
C ILE A 330 13.06 -0.60 -18.77
N VAL A 331 13.98 -0.39 -17.83
CA VAL A 331 13.77 -0.61 -16.41
C VAL A 331 13.64 0.74 -15.70
N LEU A 332 12.55 0.92 -14.96
CA LEU A 332 12.36 2.04 -14.04
C LEU A 332 12.27 1.50 -12.62
N ALA A 333 12.94 2.14 -11.66
CA ALA A 333 12.73 1.89 -10.23
C ALA A 333 12.41 3.21 -9.51
N ILE A 334 11.29 3.23 -8.78
CA ILE A 334 10.71 4.44 -8.17
C ILE A 334 10.26 4.12 -6.75
N SER A 335 10.35 5.06 -5.81
CA SER A 335 9.57 5.01 -4.57
C SER A 335 8.29 5.82 -4.68
N ASP A 336 7.18 5.34 -4.10
CA ASP A 336 5.88 5.99 -4.28
C ASP A 336 5.63 7.25 -3.43
N ASN A 337 6.40 7.44 -2.36
CA ASN A 337 6.40 8.66 -1.54
C ASN A 337 7.67 8.74 -0.68
N GLY A 338 7.83 9.84 0.06
CA GLY A 338 8.87 9.96 1.07
C GLY A 338 8.75 8.95 2.22
N ALA A 339 9.77 8.90 3.07
CA ALA A 339 9.83 8.00 4.22
C ALA A 339 8.64 8.22 5.17
N SER A 340 8.04 7.14 5.66
CA SER A 340 6.90 7.21 6.59
C SER A 340 7.34 7.53 8.03
N SER A 341 6.62 8.43 8.71
CA SER A 341 6.85 8.80 10.11
C SER A 341 5.82 8.20 11.09
N GLU A 342 5.05 7.20 10.66
CA GLU A 342 3.87 6.71 11.39
C GLU A 342 4.21 5.95 12.70
N GLY A 343 5.47 5.58 12.90
CA GLY A 343 5.95 4.97 14.16
C GLY A 343 6.11 5.96 15.32
N GLY A 344 5.96 7.27 15.08
CA GLY A 344 6.02 8.29 16.14
C GLY A 344 7.42 8.48 16.74
N PRO A 345 7.53 9.06 17.95
CA PRO A 345 8.82 9.48 18.51
C PRO A 345 9.78 8.34 18.87
N HIS A 346 9.26 7.18 19.27
CA HIS A 346 10.06 6.06 19.75
C HIS A 346 9.89 4.78 18.91
N GLY A 347 9.16 4.85 17.79
CA GLY A 347 8.76 3.67 17.03
C GLY A 347 7.68 2.86 17.75
N THR A 348 7.23 1.79 17.11
CA THR A 348 6.26 0.85 17.68
C THR A 348 6.53 -0.58 17.25
N TYR A 349 6.39 -1.53 18.17
CA TYR A 349 6.38 -2.97 17.87
C TYR A 349 5.06 -3.41 17.21
N ASP A 350 3.99 -2.61 17.33
CA ASP A 350 2.67 -2.86 16.74
C ASP A 350 2.07 -1.55 16.19
N HIS A 351 2.08 -1.40 14.87
CA HIS A 351 1.53 -0.25 14.16
C HIS A 351 0.00 -0.24 14.14
N GLN A 352 -0.66 -1.41 14.22
CA GLN A 352 -2.11 -1.47 14.33
C GLN A 352 -2.54 -0.83 15.66
N ARG A 353 -1.79 -1.10 16.74
CA ARG A 353 -2.02 -0.48 18.05
C ARG A 353 -1.89 1.05 18.00
N SER A 354 -0.78 1.57 17.46
CA SER A 354 -0.51 3.01 17.42
C SER A 354 -1.50 3.78 16.53
N ARG A 355 -1.91 3.20 15.40
CA ARG A 355 -2.95 3.77 14.51
C ARG A 355 -4.28 4.01 15.22
N ASN A 356 -4.56 3.26 16.29
CA ASN A 356 -5.77 3.40 17.11
C ASN A 356 -5.60 4.34 18.32
N GLY A 357 -4.51 5.10 18.37
CA GLY A 357 -4.23 6.02 19.47
C GLY A 357 -3.61 5.37 20.70
N PHE A 358 -3.21 4.09 20.60
CA PHE A 358 -2.51 3.37 21.66
C PHE A 358 -1.01 3.32 21.31
N GLY A 359 -0.29 4.43 21.54
CA GLY A 359 1.16 4.50 21.28
C GLY A 359 1.96 3.58 22.22
N SER A 360 3.11 3.10 21.76
CA SER A 360 3.99 2.20 22.52
C SER A 360 5.04 2.98 23.30
N SER A 361 5.26 2.63 24.57
CA SER A 361 6.36 3.19 25.36
C SER A 361 7.70 2.57 24.96
N VAL A 362 8.81 3.20 25.36
CA VAL A 362 10.16 2.65 25.18
C VAL A 362 10.29 1.28 25.86
N GLU A 363 9.75 1.12 27.07
CA GLU A 363 9.75 -0.14 27.83
C GLU A 363 8.96 -1.25 27.11
N GLU A 364 7.75 -0.94 26.62
CA GLU A 364 6.92 -1.90 25.88
C GLU A 364 7.61 -2.35 24.59
N ASN A 365 8.24 -1.42 23.88
CA ASN A 365 9.02 -1.72 22.68
C ASN A 365 10.27 -2.56 22.98
N LEU A 366 11.01 -2.26 24.05
CA LEU A 366 12.20 -3.02 24.45
C LEU A 366 11.88 -4.45 24.87
N ALA A 367 10.72 -4.68 25.47
CA ALA A 367 10.24 -6.03 25.78
C ALA A 367 10.05 -6.91 24.54
N ARG A 368 9.99 -6.31 23.34
CA ARG A 368 9.84 -6.96 22.03
C ARG A 368 11.05 -6.78 21.11
N LEU A 369 12.18 -6.30 21.64
CA LEU A 369 13.35 -5.93 20.82
C LEU A 369 13.86 -7.08 19.93
N ASP A 370 13.89 -8.30 20.47
CA ASP A 370 14.37 -9.49 19.75
C ASP A 370 13.32 -10.04 18.77
N ASP A 371 12.04 -9.70 18.96
CA ASP A 371 10.93 -10.09 18.08
C ASP A 371 10.83 -9.16 16.85
N MET A 372 11.44 -7.96 16.90
CA MET A 372 11.37 -6.94 15.84
C MET A 372 11.81 -7.48 14.48
N GLY A 373 10.96 -7.28 13.48
CA GLY A 373 11.14 -7.80 12.12
C GLY A 373 10.59 -9.19 11.89
N GLY A 374 10.28 -9.93 12.96
CA GLY A 374 9.71 -11.26 12.89
C GLY A 374 8.18 -11.27 12.77
N PRO A 375 7.58 -12.47 12.70
CA PRO A 375 6.14 -12.66 12.56
C PRO A 375 5.33 -12.31 13.82
N LEU A 376 5.99 -11.97 14.93
CA LEU A 376 5.36 -11.64 16.21
C LEU A 376 5.17 -10.15 16.45
N THR A 377 5.77 -9.29 15.62
CA THR A 377 5.62 -7.84 15.68
C THR A 377 4.93 -7.33 14.43
N TYR A 378 4.36 -6.13 14.50
CA TYR A 378 3.89 -5.37 13.34
C TYR A 378 4.59 -4.01 13.37
N ASN A 379 5.91 -4.02 13.26
CA ASN A 379 6.74 -2.90 13.71
C ASN A 379 6.88 -1.76 12.68
N HIS A 380 7.11 -0.56 13.20
CA HIS A 380 7.45 0.65 12.44
C HIS A 380 8.48 1.48 13.22
N TYR A 381 9.57 1.86 12.57
CA TYR A 381 10.66 2.69 13.13
C TYR A 381 10.24 4.11 13.60
N PRO A 382 11.02 4.76 14.49
CA PRO A 382 10.82 6.14 14.92
C PRO A 382 10.92 7.17 13.79
N PHE A 383 10.22 8.29 13.93
CA PHE A 383 10.22 9.38 12.94
C PHE A 383 11.59 10.07 12.74
N GLY A 384 12.57 9.84 13.62
CA GLY A 384 13.93 10.36 13.50
C GLY A 384 14.67 9.65 12.37
N TRP A 385 14.42 8.35 12.19
CA TRP A 385 14.94 7.58 11.07
C TRP A 385 14.22 7.90 9.76
N ALA A 386 12.91 8.15 9.80
CA ALA A 386 12.21 8.70 8.64
C ALA A 386 12.81 10.04 8.19
N MET A 387 13.30 10.87 9.12
CA MET A 387 13.92 12.17 8.82
C MET A 387 15.29 11.96 8.19
N ALA A 388 16.06 10.99 8.70
CA ALA A 388 17.30 10.58 8.08
C ALA A 388 17.09 10.01 6.67
N GLY A 389 16.03 9.22 6.46
CA GLY A 389 15.69 8.64 5.17
C GLY A 389 15.22 9.65 4.10
N ASN A 390 14.87 10.88 4.49
CA ASN A 390 14.50 11.95 3.57
C ASN A 390 15.59 13.01 3.40
N THR A 391 16.82 12.75 3.86
CA THR A 391 17.93 13.72 3.81
C THR A 391 18.17 14.23 2.38
N PRO A 392 18.32 15.55 2.17
CA PRO A 392 18.43 16.62 3.18
C PRO A 392 17.12 17.35 3.51
N PHE A 393 15.98 16.78 3.13
CA PHE A 393 14.71 17.48 3.03
C PHE A 393 13.89 17.51 4.33
N LYS A 394 12.95 18.46 4.39
CA LYS A 394 11.98 18.61 5.48
C LYS A 394 10.80 17.64 5.34
N ARG A 395 10.25 17.21 6.47
CA ARG A 395 9.02 16.40 6.59
C ARG A 395 9.10 15.01 5.94
N TYR A 396 7.94 14.40 5.70
CA TYR A 396 7.72 12.97 5.48
C TYR A 396 6.58 12.71 4.51
N LYS A 397 6.29 11.43 4.24
CA LYS A 397 5.01 10.96 3.72
C LYS A 397 3.82 11.75 4.30
N ALA A 398 2.81 11.95 3.47
CA ALA A 398 1.61 12.77 3.69
C ALA A 398 1.84 14.30 3.79
N ASN A 399 3.04 14.82 3.51
CA ASN A 399 3.30 16.27 3.43
C ASN A 399 3.81 16.70 2.04
N THR A 400 3.47 17.92 1.62
CA THR A 400 3.85 18.47 0.30
C THR A 400 5.22 19.14 0.28
N TYR A 401 5.94 19.17 1.41
CA TYR A 401 7.36 19.55 1.50
C TYR A 401 8.24 18.48 0.85
N ALA A 402 9.47 18.86 0.51
CA ALA A 402 10.38 18.04 -0.29
C ALA A 402 10.59 16.62 0.27
N GLY A 403 10.60 16.40 1.59
CA GLY A 403 10.76 15.08 2.17
C GLY A 403 9.55 14.17 2.01
N GLY A 404 8.37 14.69 1.67
CA GLY A 404 7.19 13.88 1.35
C GLY A 404 6.99 13.63 -0.15
N VAL A 405 7.43 14.56 -0.99
CA VAL A 405 7.17 14.53 -2.44
C VAL A 405 8.40 14.20 -3.28
N ARG A 406 9.63 14.26 -2.78
CA ARG A 406 10.82 13.83 -3.55
C ARG A 406 11.09 12.36 -3.31
N ALA A 407 11.29 11.63 -4.41
CA ALA A 407 11.54 10.20 -4.37
C ALA A 407 12.66 9.82 -5.36
N PRO A 408 13.38 8.72 -5.13
CA PRO A 408 14.31 8.21 -6.11
C PRO A 408 13.59 7.78 -7.39
N LEU A 409 14.23 8.04 -8.53
CA LEU A 409 13.87 7.49 -9.84
C LEU A 409 15.15 7.07 -10.54
N LEU A 410 15.22 5.79 -10.87
CA LEU A 410 16.29 5.17 -11.64
C LEU A 410 15.75 4.70 -12.98
N VAL A 411 16.52 4.88 -14.05
CA VAL A 411 16.14 4.46 -15.42
C VAL A 411 17.32 3.79 -16.11
N ARG A 412 17.12 2.60 -16.67
CA ARG A 412 18.11 1.90 -17.50
C ARG A 412 17.46 1.37 -18.76
N TRP A 413 18.10 1.59 -19.90
CA TRP A 413 17.72 0.99 -21.18
C TRP A 413 18.94 0.97 -22.11
N PRO A 414 19.72 -0.12 -22.14
CA PRO A 414 21.02 -0.13 -22.83
C PRO A 414 20.96 0.20 -24.33
N GLU A 415 19.89 -0.18 -25.03
CA GLU A 415 19.74 0.14 -26.46
C GLU A 415 19.36 1.61 -26.75
N GLY A 416 18.76 2.31 -25.78
CA GLY A 416 18.25 3.66 -25.98
C GLY A 416 18.89 4.75 -25.12
N ILE A 417 19.65 4.38 -24.09
CA ILE A 417 20.37 5.30 -23.20
C ILE A 417 21.87 5.03 -23.33
N GLN A 418 22.61 6.02 -23.82
CA GLN A 418 24.06 5.94 -23.98
C GLN A 418 24.80 6.30 -22.69
N ALA A 419 24.20 7.17 -21.88
CA ALA A 419 24.69 7.61 -20.59
C ALA A 419 24.77 6.45 -19.58
N LYS A 420 25.78 6.47 -18.71
CA LYS A 420 25.96 5.49 -17.62
C LYS A 420 26.38 6.20 -16.34
N GLY A 421 25.61 6.00 -15.27
CA GLY A 421 25.91 6.59 -13.96
C GLY A 421 25.64 8.10 -13.89
N GLU A 422 24.92 8.65 -14.87
CA GLU A 422 24.67 10.09 -14.92
C GLU A 422 23.45 10.50 -14.09
N THR A 423 23.44 11.77 -13.67
CA THR A 423 22.41 12.34 -12.80
C THR A 423 21.63 13.44 -13.53
N ARG A 424 20.31 13.26 -13.65
CA ARG A 424 19.38 14.25 -14.19
C ARG A 424 18.85 15.17 -13.08
N ARG A 425 18.78 16.47 -13.32
CA ARG A 425 18.42 17.50 -12.33
C ARG A 425 17.16 18.29 -12.67
N GLN A 426 16.60 18.04 -13.85
CA GLN A 426 15.36 18.61 -14.34
C GLN A 426 14.20 18.26 -13.40
N PHE A 427 13.32 19.23 -13.15
CA PHE A 427 12.11 18.98 -12.38
C PHE A 427 11.14 18.12 -13.18
N TYR A 428 10.77 16.97 -12.61
CA TYR A 428 9.71 16.10 -13.11
C TYR A 428 8.89 15.54 -11.96
N HIS A 429 7.68 15.12 -12.29
CA HIS A 429 6.72 14.49 -11.39
C HIS A 429 6.29 13.14 -11.96
N VAL A 430 5.79 12.24 -11.12
CA VAL A 430 5.42 10.88 -11.52
C VAL A 430 4.35 10.79 -12.63
N VAL A 431 3.53 11.83 -12.80
CA VAL A 431 2.61 11.95 -13.96
C VAL A 431 3.33 11.99 -15.31
N ASP A 432 4.64 12.29 -15.33
CA ASP A 432 5.46 12.41 -16.54
C ASP A 432 6.01 11.05 -17.03
N VAL A 433 5.94 10.00 -16.19
CA VAL A 433 6.50 8.68 -16.50
C VAL A 433 5.72 7.97 -17.63
N THR A 434 4.40 7.85 -17.51
CA THR A 434 3.58 7.20 -18.56
C THR A 434 3.68 7.94 -19.90
N PRO A 435 3.55 9.28 -19.98
CA PRO A 435 3.77 10.02 -21.22
C PRO A 435 5.14 9.76 -21.85
N THR A 436 6.18 9.65 -21.03
CA THR A 436 7.54 9.32 -21.48
C THR A 436 7.61 7.93 -22.10
N LEU A 437 7.02 6.92 -21.47
CA LEU A 437 7.01 5.57 -22.03
C LEU A 437 6.26 5.52 -23.36
N MET A 438 5.12 6.21 -23.46
CA MET A 438 4.34 6.28 -24.69
C MET A 438 5.13 6.98 -25.82
N ASP A 439 5.84 8.08 -25.49
CA ASP A 439 6.72 8.81 -26.42
C ASP A 439 7.87 7.95 -26.94
N LEU A 440 8.57 7.23 -26.04
CA LEU A 440 9.65 6.31 -26.41
C LEU A 440 9.21 5.16 -27.34
N LEU A 441 7.95 4.74 -27.22
CA LEU A 441 7.34 3.72 -28.07
C LEU A 441 6.75 4.29 -29.37
N GLY A 442 6.66 5.62 -29.51
CA GLY A 442 5.93 6.26 -30.60
C GLY A 442 4.42 6.01 -30.57
N VAL A 443 3.86 5.71 -29.39
CA VAL A 443 2.43 5.42 -29.22
C VAL A 443 1.68 6.72 -28.89
N PRO A 444 0.74 7.18 -29.74
CA PRO A 444 -0.07 8.34 -29.41
C PRO A 444 -1.03 8.06 -28.25
N VAL A 445 -1.43 9.11 -27.54
CA VAL A 445 -2.49 8.97 -26.52
C VAL A 445 -3.78 8.52 -27.22
N PRO A 446 -4.36 7.37 -26.84
CA PRO A 446 -5.58 6.90 -27.46
C PRO A 446 -6.73 7.84 -27.10
N SER A 447 -7.50 8.29 -28.10
CA SER A 447 -8.70 9.10 -27.86
C SER A 447 -9.82 8.28 -27.21
N HIS A 448 -9.82 6.96 -27.42
CA HIS A 448 -10.76 6.03 -26.83
C HIS A 448 -10.05 4.74 -26.41
N VAL A 449 -10.44 4.19 -25.26
CA VAL A 449 -10.03 2.86 -24.81
C VAL A 449 -11.27 2.11 -24.38
N ASN A 450 -11.47 0.90 -24.92
CA ASN A 450 -12.64 0.07 -24.63
C ASN A 450 -13.99 0.80 -24.80
N GLY A 451 -14.08 1.72 -25.77
CA GLY A 451 -15.27 2.51 -26.05
C GLY A 451 -15.49 3.73 -25.15
N VAL A 452 -14.57 4.04 -24.22
CA VAL A 452 -14.62 5.20 -23.33
C VAL A 452 -13.68 6.29 -23.85
N GLU A 453 -14.16 7.52 -23.99
CA GLU A 453 -13.34 8.69 -24.32
C GLU A 453 -12.30 8.94 -23.22
N GLN A 454 -11.07 9.24 -23.63
CA GLN A 454 -9.94 9.39 -22.70
C GLN A 454 -9.61 10.85 -22.46
N MET A 455 -9.39 11.21 -21.20
CA MET A 455 -8.83 12.52 -20.85
C MET A 455 -7.37 12.61 -21.33
N PRO A 456 -6.86 13.80 -21.70
CA PRO A 456 -5.46 13.94 -22.10
C PRO A 456 -4.51 13.56 -20.96
N PHE A 457 -3.24 13.33 -21.28
CA PHE A 457 -2.21 13.29 -20.24
C PHE A 457 -2.07 14.65 -19.56
N HIS A 458 -1.81 14.63 -18.26
CA HIS A 458 -1.49 15.84 -17.50
C HIS A 458 0.03 15.98 -17.30
N GLY A 459 0.78 14.89 -17.46
CA GLY A 459 2.23 14.94 -17.53
C GLY A 459 2.77 15.28 -18.91
N THR A 460 4.07 15.55 -18.95
CA THR A 460 4.86 15.81 -20.15
C THR A 460 5.97 14.76 -20.28
N SER A 461 6.40 14.44 -21.49
CA SER A 461 7.49 13.48 -21.68
C SER A 461 8.82 14.06 -21.18
N MET A 462 9.63 13.22 -20.53
CA MET A 462 11.01 13.48 -20.15
C MET A 462 12.02 12.75 -21.06
N ALA A 463 11.56 12.13 -22.16
CA ALA A 463 12.39 11.29 -23.02
C ALA A 463 13.62 12.02 -23.59
N HIS A 464 13.49 13.32 -23.89
CA HIS A 464 14.60 14.13 -24.41
C HIS A 464 15.76 14.24 -23.42
N THR A 465 15.49 14.13 -22.11
CA THR A 465 16.54 14.18 -21.08
C THR A 465 17.37 12.91 -21.00
N LEU A 466 16.95 11.79 -21.60
CA LEU A 466 17.64 10.51 -21.42
C LEU A 466 19.08 10.55 -21.95
N ASN A 467 19.31 11.21 -23.08
CA ASN A 467 20.64 11.35 -23.70
C ASN A 467 21.12 12.81 -23.80
N ASP A 468 20.41 13.75 -23.17
CA ASP A 468 20.82 15.14 -23.04
C ASP A 468 20.69 15.58 -21.58
N ASN A 469 21.82 15.61 -20.88
CA ASN A 469 21.87 15.97 -19.48
C ASN A 469 21.62 17.47 -19.23
N ASP A 470 21.91 18.31 -20.23
CA ASP A 470 21.82 19.77 -20.16
C ASP A 470 20.48 20.30 -20.68
N ALA A 471 19.59 19.42 -21.15
CA ALA A 471 18.26 19.78 -21.60
C ALA A 471 17.43 20.45 -20.49
N ASP A 472 16.71 21.50 -20.84
CA ASP A 472 15.72 22.11 -19.96
C ASP A 472 14.53 21.17 -19.72
N THR A 473 13.88 21.32 -18.56
CA THR A 473 12.60 20.65 -18.33
C THR A 473 11.53 21.21 -19.26
N HIS A 474 10.75 20.33 -19.89
CA HIS A 474 9.55 20.73 -20.62
C HIS A 474 8.34 20.95 -19.68
N LYS A 475 8.51 20.75 -18.38
CA LYS A 475 7.45 20.94 -17.39
C LYS A 475 7.44 22.37 -16.89
N THR A 476 6.27 23.01 -16.93
CA THR A 476 6.11 24.42 -16.53
C THR A 476 5.42 24.58 -15.18
N VAL A 477 4.50 23.67 -14.83
CA VAL A 477 3.69 23.72 -13.60
C VAL A 477 3.42 22.33 -13.05
N GLN A 478 3.37 22.20 -11.72
CA GLN A 478 2.85 21.04 -11.02
C GLN A 478 2.27 21.45 -9.67
N TYR A 479 0.98 21.21 -9.46
CA TYR A 479 0.38 21.33 -8.14
C TYR A 479 0.55 20.04 -7.33
N PHE A 480 0.46 20.17 -6.02
CA PHE A 480 0.41 19.10 -5.04
C PHE A 480 -0.73 19.39 -4.06
N GLU A 481 -1.53 18.37 -3.77
CA GLU A 481 -2.47 18.39 -2.64
C GLU A 481 -2.58 16.98 -2.10
N THR A 482 -2.59 16.84 -0.77
CA THR A 482 -2.99 15.61 -0.10
C THR A 482 -3.47 15.90 1.31
N ILE A 483 -4.73 15.58 1.59
CA ILE A 483 -5.35 15.69 2.93
C ILE A 483 -5.10 17.08 3.53
N GLY A 484 -5.36 18.12 2.72
CA GLY A 484 -5.23 19.52 3.09
C GLY A 484 -3.81 20.10 3.00
N GLN A 485 -2.77 19.28 2.87
CA GLN A 485 -1.40 19.78 2.61
C GLN A 485 -1.30 20.24 1.16
N ARG A 486 -0.78 21.44 0.90
CA ARG A 486 -0.80 22.08 -0.42
C ARG A 486 0.58 22.57 -0.85
N ALA A 487 0.88 22.48 -2.15
CA ALA A 487 2.01 23.15 -2.77
C ALA A 487 1.79 23.35 -4.26
N ILE A 488 2.54 24.26 -4.87
CA ILE A 488 2.68 24.37 -6.33
C ILE A 488 4.11 24.68 -6.69
N TRP A 489 4.60 24.03 -7.73
CA TRP A 489 5.84 24.40 -8.42
C TRP A 489 5.50 25.04 -9.76
N HIS A 490 6.17 26.15 -10.10
CA HIS A 490 6.07 26.82 -11.38
C HIS A 490 7.41 27.48 -11.75
N GLU A 491 8.06 26.98 -12.80
CA GLU A 491 9.31 27.54 -13.38
C GLU A 491 10.39 27.84 -12.33
N GLY A 492 10.79 26.81 -11.57
CA GLY A 492 11.84 26.91 -10.55
C GLY A 492 11.34 27.37 -9.18
N TRP A 493 10.19 28.04 -9.10
CA TRP A 493 9.62 28.53 -7.84
C TRP A 493 8.63 27.54 -7.24
N LYS A 494 8.64 27.39 -5.92
CA LYS A 494 7.68 26.58 -5.18
C LYS A 494 7.02 27.38 -4.07
N ALA A 495 5.69 27.37 -4.01
CA ALA A 495 4.93 27.79 -2.84
C ALA A 495 4.40 26.55 -2.11
N VAL A 496 4.51 26.51 -0.78
CA VAL A 496 4.11 25.36 0.05
C VAL A 496 3.55 25.82 1.37
N THR A 497 2.64 25.05 1.96
CA THR A 497 2.11 25.32 3.30
C THR A 497 1.96 24.05 4.12
N PHE A 498 2.06 24.18 5.44
CA PHE A 498 1.73 23.14 6.40
C PHE A 498 0.34 23.38 6.97
N HIS A 499 -0.61 22.51 6.64
CA HIS A 499 -1.97 22.61 7.15
C HIS A 499 -2.13 21.89 8.49
N HIS A 500 -2.66 22.57 9.50
CA HIS A 500 -3.06 21.96 10.76
C HIS A 500 -4.49 21.42 10.66
N ARG A 501 -4.61 20.10 10.61
CA ARG A 501 -5.91 19.42 10.57
C ARG A 501 -6.88 20.00 11.62
N GLY A 502 -8.05 20.44 11.17
CA GLY A 502 -9.16 20.94 11.98
C GLY A 502 -9.22 22.46 12.08
N THR A 503 -8.27 23.17 11.47
CA THR A 503 -8.27 24.64 11.37
C THR A 503 -8.80 25.10 10.01
N SER A 504 -9.03 26.40 9.84
CA SER A 504 -9.39 26.92 8.52
C SER A 504 -8.21 26.80 7.56
N PHE A 505 -8.46 26.47 6.29
CA PHE A 505 -7.45 26.57 5.23
C PHE A 505 -7.00 28.01 4.97
N ASP A 506 -7.75 29.01 5.43
CA ASP A 506 -7.40 30.42 5.37
C ASP A 506 -6.37 30.81 6.45
N ASP A 507 -6.21 29.99 7.49
CA ASP A 507 -5.24 30.21 8.58
C ASP A 507 -3.83 29.70 8.21
N ASP A 508 -3.72 28.96 7.11
CA ASP A 508 -2.48 28.34 6.64
C ASP A 508 -1.46 29.40 6.19
N VAL A 509 -0.24 29.29 6.70
CA VAL A 509 0.87 30.16 6.30
C VAL A 509 1.58 29.57 5.10
N TRP A 510 1.63 30.32 4.00
CA TRP A 510 2.37 29.93 2.81
C TRP A 510 3.83 30.40 2.87
N GLU A 511 4.72 29.51 2.48
CA GLU A 511 6.15 29.73 2.32
C GLU A 511 6.50 29.74 0.82
N LEU A 512 7.57 30.45 0.44
CA LEU A 512 8.03 30.55 -0.95
C LEU A 512 9.51 30.19 -1.05
N TYR A 513 9.87 29.38 -2.05
CA TYR A 513 11.24 28.90 -2.29
C TYR A 513 11.61 28.96 -3.77
N HIS A 514 12.90 29.15 -4.07
CA HIS A 514 13.46 29.00 -5.42
C HIS A 514 14.30 27.72 -5.50
N LEU A 515 13.73 26.65 -6.05
CA LEU A 515 14.31 25.31 -5.94
C LEU A 515 15.60 25.12 -6.73
N ASP A 516 15.86 25.92 -7.77
CA ASP A 516 17.11 25.82 -8.54
C ASP A 516 18.36 26.12 -7.70
N VAL A 517 18.21 26.84 -6.58
CA VAL A 517 19.29 27.15 -5.64
C VAL A 517 19.02 26.64 -4.22
N ASP A 518 17.78 26.30 -3.88
CA ASP A 518 17.37 25.79 -2.57
C ASP A 518 16.44 24.57 -2.69
N LEU A 519 17.02 23.42 -3.01
CA LEU A 519 16.28 22.16 -3.12
C LEU A 519 15.68 21.68 -1.80
N ALA A 520 16.20 22.16 -0.66
CA ALA A 520 15.79 21.72 0.67
C ALA A 520 14.80 22.64 1.37
N GLU A 521 14.32 23.67 0.66
CA GLU A 521 13.27 24.57 1.12
C GLU A 521 13.67 25.23 2.45
N LEU A 522 14.86 25.81 2.53
CA LEU A 522 15.43 26.36 3.76
C LEU A 522 15.18 27.85 3.91
N ASP A 523 15.35 28.61 2.82
CA ASP A 523 15.28 30.07 2.84
C ASP A 523 13.89 30.51 2.37
N ASN A 524 12.98 30.78 3.31
CA ASN A 524 11.62 31.22 2.98
C ASN A 524 11.65 32.67 2.46
N LEU A 525 11.36 32.82 1.17
CA LEU A 525 11.38 34.07 0.40
C LEU A 525 10.04 34.81 0.37
N ALA A 526 9.04 34.36 1.15
CA ALA A 526 7.69 34.91 1.13
C ALA A 526 7.64 36.42 1.41
N ASP A 527 8.37 36.88 2.42
CA ASP A 527 8.42 38.31 2.80
C ASP A 527 9.20 39.16 1.79
N GLU A 528 10.19 38.57 1.12
CA GLU A 528 11.03 39.23 0.12
C GLU A 528 10.32 39.34 -1.25
N HIS A 529 9.48 38.36 -1.58
CA HIS A 529 8.78 38.26 -2.86
C HIS A 529 7.27 38.00 -2.69
N PRO A 530 6.52 38.89 -2.00
CA PRO A 530 5.09 38.67 -1.69
C PRO A 530 4.21 38.61 -2.94
N ASP A 531 4.54 39.38 -3.98
CA ASP A 531 3.79 39.35 -5.26
C ASP A 531 3.96 38.02 -5.98
N LYS A 532 5.17 37.42 -5.94
CA LYS A 532 5.45 36.11 -6.51
C LYS A 532 4.71 35.02 -5.73
N LEU A 533 4.74 35.09 -4.40
CA LEU A 533 3.97 34.16 -3.56
C LEU A 533 2.48 34.23 -3.89
N LYS A 534 1.91 35.44 -3.93
CA LYS A 534 0.50 35.62 -4.29
C LYS A 534 0.18 35.03 -5.67
N ALA A 535 1.03 35.27 -6.67
CA ALA A 535 0.83 34.72 -8.01
C ALA A 535 0.86 33.18 -8.03
N LEU A 536 1.75 32.54 -7.26
CA LEU A 536 1.76 31.09 -7.13
C LEU A 536 0.53 30.57 -6.38
N VAL A 537 0.06 31.24 -5.33
CA VAL A 537 -1.15 30.85 -4.60
C VAL A 537 -2.39 30.97 -5.49
N ASP A 538 -2.52 32.05 -6.26
CA ASP A 538 -3.61 32.23 -7.23
C ASP A 538 -3.56 31.12 -8.31
N LEU A 539 -2.36 30.78 -8.80
CA LEU A 539 -2.16 29.69 -9.75
C LEU A 539 -2.52 28.33 -9.15
N TRP A 540 -2.18 28.08 -7.88
CA TRP A 540 -2.56 26.85 -7.18
C TRP A 540 -4.08 26.68 -7.17
N TRP A 541 -4.85 27.73 -6.87
CA TRP A 541 -6.31 27.67 -6.92
C TRP A 541 -6.85 27.41 -8.33
N SER A 542 -6.27 28.03 -9.35
CA SER A 542 -6.66 27.78 -10.74
C SER A 542 -6.41 26.33 -11.17
N GLU A 543 -5.24 25.77 -10.83
CA GLU A 543 -4.90 24.38 -11.13
C GLU A 543 -5.75 23.42 -10.27
N ALA A 544 -6.07 23.79 -9.03
CA ALA A 544 -6.95 23.04 -8.14
C ALA A 544 -8.37 22.91 -8.73
N GLU A 545 -8.92 23.99 -9.28
CA GLU A 545 -10.20 23.96 -10.01
C GLU A 545 -10.09 23.12 -11.28
N ARG A 546 -9.06 23.34 -12.08
CA ARG A 546 -8.84 22.65 -13.36
C ARG A 546 -8.75 21.14 -13.22
N TYR A 547 -8.05 20.66 -12.20
CA TYR A 547 -7.78 19.22 -12.01
C TYR A 547 -8.69 18.55 -10.99
N GLY A 548 -9.71 19.26 -10.49
CA GLY A 548 -10.74 18.69 -9.61
C GLY A 548 -10.25 18.42 -8.19
N VAL A 549 -9.38 19.27 -7.65
CA VAL A 549 -8.92 19.16 -6.25
C VAL A 549 -10.04 19.46 -5.26
N LEU A 550 -10.99 20.33 -5.64
CA LEU A 550 -12.04 20.79 -4.75
C LEU A 550 -13.20 19.77 -4.60
N PRO A 551 -13.86 19.71 -3.42
CA PRO A 551 -13.57 20.48 -2.21
C PRO A 551 -12.33 19.98 -1.47
N LEU A 552 -11.63 20.90 -0.78
CA LEU A 552 -10.59 20.52 0.17
C LEU A 552 -11.18 19.81 1.39
N ASP A 553 -10.49 18.78 1.86
CA ASP A 553 -10.90 17.98 3.02
C ASP A 553 -9.66 17.44 3.75
N ASP A 554 -9.49 17.90 4.99
CA ASP A 554 -8.37 17.60 5.89
C ASP A 554 -8.63 16.38 6.80
N MET A 555 -9.76 15.69 6.60
CA MET A 555 -10.17 14.48 7.32
C MET A 555 -10.59 14.68 8.78
N THR A 556 -10.82 15.91 9.27
CA THR A 556 -11.12 16.13 10.70
C THR A 556 -12.58 15.98 11.12
N GLY A 557 -13.52 16.04 10.17
CA GLY A 557 -14.94 15.80 10.48
C GLY A 557 -15.23 14.31 10.71
N ARG A 558 -16.33 13.99 11.42
CA ARG A 558 -17.01 12.66 11.33
C ARG A 558 -17.29 12.23 9.86
N ARG A 559 -17.22 13.19 8.93
CA ARG A 559 -17.37 13.10 7.47
C ARG A 559 -16.10 12.69 6.71
N GLY A 560 -14.91 12.79 7.32
CA GLY A 560 -13.63 12.41 6.70
C GLY A 560 -13.51 10.91 6.48
N ILE A 561 -14.14 10.10 7.34
CA ILE A 561 -14.27 8.64 7.16
C ILE A 561 -15.57 8.37 6.39
N GLY A 562 -15.65 8.78 5.13
CA GLY A 562 -16.61 8.29 4.12
C GLY A 562 -18.12 8.49 4.36
N TRP A 563 -18.79 9.21 3.47
CA TRP A 563 -20.26 9.29 3.35
C TRP A 563 -20.91 8.00 2.80
N TRP A 564 -20.50 6.82 3.23
CA TRP A 564 -21.15 5.58 2.79
C TRP A 564 -22.37 5.26 3.65
N PRO A 565 -23.43 4.65 3.09
CA PRO A 565 -24.53 4.10 3.88
C PRO A 565 -23.98 3.19 4.98
N GLU A 566 -24.62 3.22 6.14
CA GLU A 566 -24.26 2.33 7.25
C GLU A 566 -24.45 0.87 6.81
N PRO A 567 -23.51 -0.05 7.09
CA PRO A 567 -23.70 -1.47 6.83
C PRO A 567 -24.99 -1.96 7.49
N GLY A 568 -25.64 -2.93 6.87
CA GLY A 568 -26.81 -3.57 7.49
C GLY A 568 -26.46 -4.12 8.88
N ASN A 569 -27.39 -3.98 9.83
CA ASN A 569 -27.22 -4.51 11.19
C ASN A 569 -27.32 -6.03 11.27
N ARG A 570 -27.58 -6.71 10.15
CA ARG A 570 -27.73 -8.17 10.09
C ARG A 570 -26.98 -8.75 8.89
N TRP A 571 -26.18 -9.78 9.15
CA TRP A 571 -25.41 -10.53 8.16
C TRP A 571 -25.71 -12.02 8.30
N VAL A 572 -25.78 -12.72 7.16
CA VAL A 572 -25.82 -14.19 7.10
C VAL A 572 -24.63 -14.63 6.28
N LEU A 573 -23.74 -15.36 6.92
CA LEU A 573 -22.51 -15.87 6.33
C LEU A 573 -22.58 -17.38 6.29
N TYR A 574 -21.90 -17.98 5.32
CA TYR A 574 -21.88 -19.42 5.11
C TYR A 574 -20.46 -19.94 5.27
N GLN A 575 -20.31 -21.26 5.45
CA GLN A 575 -19.00 -21.89 5.44
C GLN A 575 -18.19 -21.45 4.21
N ASP A 576 -16.89 -21.20 4.43
CA ASP A 576 -15.94 -20.70 3.42
C ASP A 576 -16.19 -19.25 2.95
N ALA A 577 -17.12 -18.52 3.57
CA ALA A 577 -17.21 -17.08 3.36
C ALA A 577 -15.94 -16.40 3.85
N VAL A 578 -15.30 -15.64 2.95
CA VAL A 578 -14.15 -14.77 3.24
C VAL A 578 -14.52 -13.36 2.81
N LEU A 579 -14.48 -12.41 3.74
CA LEU A 579 -14.74 -11.01 3.47
C LEU A 579 -13.46 -10.20 3.76
N PRO A 580 -13.08 -9.26 2.87
CA PRO A 580 -11.91 -8.43 3.09
C PRO A 580 -12.11 -7.60 4.36
N HIS A 581 -11.01 -7.40 5.08
CA HIS A 581 -11.06 -6.67 6.32
C HIS A 581 -11.22 -5.18 6.08
N PHE A 582 -12.45 -4.69 6.16
CA PHE A 582 -12.73 -3.27 6.24
C PHE A 582 -14.09 -2.99 6.86
N PHE A 583 -14.22 -1.87 7.60
CA PHE A 583 -15.40 -1.47 8.42
C PHE A 583 -16.76 -1.51 7.74
N ARG A 584 -16.78 -1.67 6.41
CA ARG A 584 -17.97 -1.60 5.59
C ARG A 584 -18.18 -2.82 4.67
N ALA A 585 -17.19 -3.69 4.52
CA ALA A 585 -17.30 -4.93 3.74
C ALA A 585 -17.75 -6.13 4.60
N GLY A 586 -17.92 -5.94 5.91
CA GLY A 586 -18.33 -6.96 6.86
C GLY A 586 -19.14 -6.44 8.05
N PRO A 587 -19.53 -7.33 8.99
CA PRO A 587 -20.37 -7.04 10.14
C PRO A 587 -19.71 -6.12 11.16
N ARG A 588 -20.53 -5.34 11.89
CA ARG A 588 -20.09 -4.46 12.97
C ARG A 588 -20.20 -5.12 14.33
N VAL A 589 -19.09 -5.59 14.88
CA VAL A 589 -19.09 -6.26 16.19
C VAL A 589 -18.09 -5.68 17.19
N ARG A 590 -17.08 -4.94 16.71
CA ARG A 590 -15.99 -4.40 17.54
C ARG A 590 -16.48 -3.24 18.39
N GLY A 591 -16.49 -3.41 19.72
CA GLY A 591 -16.94 -2.37 20.66
C GLY A 591 -18.43 -2.01 20.53
N VAL A 592 -19.23 -2.89 19.95
CA VAL A 592 -20.69 -2.73 19.76
C VAL A 592 -21.39 -3.97 20.30
N SER A 593 -22.56 -3.81 20.91
CA SER A 593 -23.39 -4.95 21.32
C SER A 593 -23.83 -5.75 20.10
N HIS A 594 -23.72 -7.08 20.14
CA HIS A 594 -24.04 -7.92 19.00
C HIS A 594 -24.39 -9.35 19.42
N ARG A 595 -24.99 -10.10 18.49
CA ARG A 595 -25.33 -11.51 18.62
C ARG A 595 -24.73 -12.26 17.45
N ILE A 596 -24.12 -13.40 17.74
CA ILE A 596 -23.61 -14.35 16.75
C ILE A 596 -24.29 -15.68 16.99
N THR A 597 -25.06 -16.15 16.01
CA THR A 597 -25.74 -17.46 16.05
C THR A 597 -25.20 -18.32 14.92
N ALA A 598 -24.66 -19.49 15.23
CA ALA A 598 -24.16 -20.43 14.23
C ALA A 598 -24.89 -21.77 14.32
N ARG A 599 -25.41 -22.22 13.18
CA ARG A 599 -25.94 -23.58 13.03
C ARG A 599 -24.85 -24.48 12.51
N ILE A 600 -24.47 -25.49 13.29
CA ILE A 600 -23.32 -26.35 13.02
C ILE A 600 -23.71 -27.82 13.04
N GLU A 601 -22.93 -28.65 12.36
CA GLU A 601 -22.98 -30.11 12.44
C GLU A 601 -21.59 -30.63 12.74
N ARG A 602 -21.47 -31.40 13.83
CA ARG A 602 -20.20 -31.95 14.32
C ARG A 602 -20.20 -33.48 14.23
N SER A 603 -19.11 -34.05 13.73
CA SER A 603 -18.93 -35.50 13.62
C SER A 603 -18.78 -36.19 14.97
N SER A 604 -18.22 -35.49 15.98
CA SER A 604 -17.95 -36.02 17.31
C SER A 604 -17.75 -34.89 18.33
N THR A 605 -17.59 -35.23 19.61
CA THR A 605 -17.17 -34.26 20.65
C THR A 605 -15.73 -33.76 20.47
N ASN A 606 -14.93 -34.42 19.64
CA ASN A 606 -13.56 -34.02 19.33
C ASN A 606 -13.47 -33.05 18.15
N ALA A 607 -14.56 -32.87 17.40
CA ALA A 607 -14.65 -31.87 16.34
C ALA A 607 -14.43 -30.46 16.90
N GLN A 608 -13.42 -29.76 16.39
CA GLN A 608 -12.96 -28.45 16.85
C GLN A 608 -12.69 -27.53 15.67
N GLY A 609 -12.41 -26.26 15.93
CA GLY A 609 -12.02 -25.27 14.93
C GLY A 609 -12.82 -23.98 15.02
N THR A 610 -12.47 -23.04 14.18
CA THR A 610 -13.07 -21.70 14.15
C THR A 610 -14.45 -21.72 13.51
N ILE A 611 -15.46 -21.20 14.20
CA ILE A 611 -16.78 -20.95 13.59
C ILE A 611 -16.69 -19.70 12.73
N ILE A 612 -16.15 -18.63 13.30
CA ILE A 612 -15.93 -17.35 12.61
C ILE A 612 -14.78 -16.59 13.29
N ALA A 613 -13.92 -15.96 12.49
CA ALA A 613 -12.88 -15.04 12.94
C ALA A 613 -12.87 -13.79 12.05
N ASP A 614 -12.46 -12.66 12.60
CA ASP A 614 -12.18 -11.43 11.86
C ASP A 614 -10.95 -10.77 12.48
N GLY A 615 -9.88 -10.74 11.69
CA GLY A 615 -8.54 -10.39 12.15
C GLY A 615 -7.69 -11.58 12.57
N GLY A 616 -6.64 -11.27 13.33
CA GLY A 616 -5.64 -12.26 13.75
C GLY A 616 -4.81 -11.78 14.94
N ARG A 617 -3.49 -12.01 14.89
CA ARG A 617 -2.55 -11.80 16.01
C ARG A 617 -2.48 -10.34 16.46
N PHE A 618 -2.62 -9.40 15.52
CA PHE A 618 -2.45 -7.96 15.78
C PHE A 618 -3.77 -7.22 16.06
N GLY A 619 -4.87 -7.95 16.17
CA GLY A 619 -6.18 -7.40 16.46
C GLY A 619 -7.26 -8.25 15.82
N GLY A 620 -8.40 -8.37 16.49
CA GLY A 620 -9.50 -9.17 15.96
C GLY A 620 -10.41 -9.75 17.03
N TRP A 621 -11.28 -10.65 16.59
CA TRP A 621 -12.14 -11.43 17.47
C TRP A 621 -12.49 -12.76 16.79
N SER A 622 -12.84 -13.76 17.60
CA SER A 622 -13.12 -15.11 17.10
C SER A 622 -14.13 -15.83 17.98
N VAL A 623 -15.00 -16.60 17.35
CA VAL A 623 -15.86 -17.62 17.98
C VAL A 623 -15.43 -18.98 17.47
N PHE A 624 -15.08 -19.88 18.37
CA PHE A 624 -14.50 -21.18 18.01
C PHE A 624 -14.85 -22.28 19.00
N ILE A 625 -14.67 -23.54 18.57
CA ILE A 625 -14.84 -24.72 19.40
C ILE A 625 -13.46 -25.33 19.68
N LEU A 626 -13.11 -25.43 20.97
CA LEU A 626 -11.87 -26.05 21.43
C LEU A 626 -12.14 -26.81 22.73
N GLY A 627 -11.64 -28.05 22.84
CA GLY A 627 -11.88 -28.88 24.03
C GLY A 627 -13.37 -29.16 24.29
N ASN A 628 -14.17 -29.30 23.22
CA ASN A 628 -15.62 -29.50 23.25
C ASN A 628 -16.44 -28.37 23.93
N ARG A 629 -15.90 -27.15 23.93
CA ARG A 629 -16.53 -25.95 24.50
C ARG A 629 -16.56 -24.83 23.47
N LEU A 630 -17.55 -23.96 23.59
CA LEU A 630 -17.63 -22.72 22.81
C LEU A 630 -16.74 -21.67 23.46
N HIS A 631 -16.01 -20.92 22.64
CA HIS A 631 -15.16 -19.83 23.09
C HIS A 631 -15.50 -18.57 22.31
N TYR A 632 -15.37 -17.43 22.98
CA TYR A 632 -15.36 -16.11 22.35
C TYR A 632 -14.10 -15.39 22.82
N THR A 633 -13.30 -14.92 21.86
CA THR A 633 -12.08 -14.16 22.14
C THR A 633 -12.17 -12.78 21.49
N THR A 634 -11.81 -11.74 22.24
CA THR A 634 -11.36 -10.46 21.68
C THR A 634 -9.85 -10.34 21.77
N ASN A 635 -9.24 -9.80 20.73
CA ASN A 635 -7.83 -9.45 20.67
C ASN A 635 -7.70 -7.95 20.38
N ASN A 636 -7.27 -7.17 21.37
CA ASN A 636 -7.04 -5.73 21.22
C ASN A 636 -5.52 -5.49 21.18
N PHE A 637 -4.88 -5.79 20.04
CA PHE A 637 -3.44 -5.58 19.84
C PHE A 637 -2.56 -6.40 20.81
N GLY A 638 -2.87 -7.69 20.94
CA GLY A 638 -2.21 -8.61 21.88
C GLY A 638 -2.83 -8.66 23.27
N GLU A 639 -3.64 -7.67 23.66
CA GLU A 639 -4.48 -7.72 24.88
C GLU A 639 -5.70 -8.61 24.61
N ARG A 640 -5.55 -9.92 24.88
CA ARG A 640 -6.58 -10.93 24.62
C ARG A 640 -7.48 -11.21 25.82
N CYS A 641 -8.77 -11.34 25.57
CA CYS A 641 -9.76 -11.80 26.54
C CYS A 641 -10.57 -12.95 25.94
N ARG A 642 -10.41 -14.16 26.49
CA ARG A 642 -11.17 -15.35 26.11
C ARG A 642 -12.15 -15.73 27.20
N VAL A 643 -13.40 -15.95 26.80
CA VAL A 643 -14.46 -16.51 27.66
C VAL A 643 -14.92 -17.83 27.06
N SER A 644 -15.10 -18.85 27.91
CA SER A 644 -15.46 -20.21 27.50
C SER A 644 -16.79 -20.66 28.10
N SER A 645 -17.56 -21.46 27.38
CA SER A 645 -18.77 -22.07 27.91
C SER A 645 -18.45 -23.18 28.93
N PRO A 646 -19.09 -23.21 30.13
CA PRO A 646 -19.06 -24.36 31.03
C PRO A 646 -19.85 -25.57 30.50
N VAL A 647 -20.69 -25.39 29.48
CA VAL A 647 -21.48 -26.47 28.86
C VAL A 647 -20.74 -27.04 27.65
N ALA A 648 -20.74 -28.37 27.53
CA ALA A 648 -20.20 -29.10 26.40
C ALA A 648 -21.18 -29.10 25.23
N ILE A 649 -20.66 -29.02 24.01
CA ILE A 649 -21.49 -29.00 22.81
C ILE A 649 -21.76 -30.44 22.35
N PRO A 650 -23.02 -30.85 22.07
CA PRO A 650 -23.32 -32.20 21.61
C PRO A 650 -22.71 -32.49 20.22
N PRO A 651 -22.49 -33.77 19.85
CA PRO A 651 -22.25 -34.15 18.47
C PRO A 651 -23.55 -34.07 17.65
N GLY A 652 -23.44 -34.04 16.33
CA GLY A 652 -24.58 -33.87 15.41
C GLY A 652 -24.91 -32.39 15.17
N ALA A 653 -26.15 -32.13 14.78
CA ALA A 653 -26.64 -30.76 14.56
C ALA A 653 -26.84 -30.04 15.89
N ALA A 654 -26.33 -28.82 15.99
CA ALA A 654 -26.50 -27.95 17.15
C ALA A 654 -26.56 -26.48 16.70
N THR A 655 -27.27 -25.64 17.45
CA THR A 655 -27.22 -24.18 17.31
C THR A 655 -26.44 -23.59 18.47
N VAL A 656 -25.32 -22.93 18.18
CA VAL A 656 -24.51 -22.25 19.19
C VAL A 656 -24.66 -20.74 19.04
N ARG A 657 -24.82 -20.03 20.15
CA ARG A 657 -25.01 -18.58 20.14
C ARG A 657 -24.12 -17.88 21.16
N ALA A 658 -23.57 -16.73 20.78
CA ALA A 658 -22.88 -15.78 21.66
C ALA A 658 -23.57 -14.41 21.59
N ASP A 659 -24.19 -13.99 22.69
CA ASP A 659 -24.78 -12.66 22.86
C ASP A 659 -23.80 -11.77 23.63
N VAL A 660 -23.29 -10.74 22.98
CA VAL A 660 -22.31 -9.77 23.52
C VAL A 660 -23.00 -8.44 23.78
N VAL A 661 -22.89 -7.94 25.01
CA VAL A 661 -23.45 -6.66 25.42
C VAL A 661 -22.32 -5.74 25.86
N ARG A 662 -22.26 -4.53 25.31
CA ARG A 662 -21.35 -3.49 25.79
C ARG A 662 -21.86 -2.92 27.11
N THR A 663 -21.09 -3.09 28.19
CA THR A 663 -21.45 -2.66 29.55
C THR A 663 -20.71 -1.40 29.98
N GLY A 664 -19.68 -0.98 29.24
CA GLY A 664 -18.94 0.25 29.50
C GLY A 664 -18.07 0.66 28.32
N THR A 665 -17.20 1.66 28.55
CA THR A 665 -16.37 2.22 27.48
C THR A 665 -15.47 1.17 26.80
N ASN A 666 -14.86 0.29 27.62
CA ASN A 666 -13.92 -0.76 27.21
C ASN A 666 -14.30 -2.14 27.77
N GLU A 667 -15.57 -2.33 28.13
CA GLU A 667 -16.07 -3.54 28.77
C GLU A 667 -17.31 -4.04 28.04
N GLY A 668 -17.36 -5.35 27.85
CA GLY A 668 -18.55 -6.06 27.42
C GLY A 668 -18.77 -7.31 28.23
N ARG A 669 -19.88 -7.99 27.99
CA ARG A 669 -20.22 -9.27 28.59
C ARG A 669 -20.76 -10.20 27.54
N VAL A 670 -20.23 -11.42 27.47
CA VAL A 670 -20.71 -12.47 26.57
C VAL A 670 -21.54 -13.50 27.33
N ARG A 671 -22.65 -13.92 26.74
CA ARG A 671 -23.49 -15.04 27.18
C ARG A 671 -23.60 -16.06 26.07
N PHE A 672 -23.39 -17.32 26.42
CA PHE A 672 -23.45 -18.44 25.49
C PHE A 672 -24.78 -19.17 25.58
N PHE A 673 -25.22 -19.74 24.47
CA PHE A 673 -26.34 -20.67 24.41
C PHE A 673 -26.02 -21.86 23.49
N VAL A 674 -26.58 -23.02 23.80
CA VAL A 674 -26.56 -24.23 22.96
C VAL A 674 -27.99 -24.71 22.83
N ASP A 675 -28.52 -24.75 21.61
CA ASP A 675 -29.92 -25.08 21.31
C ASP A 675 -30.91 -24.26 22.15
N ASP A 676 -30.66 -22.94 22.20
CA ASP A 676 -31.38 -21.92 22.98
C ASP A 676 -31.31 -22.05 24.52
N GLU A 677 -30.68 -23.10 25.04
CA GLU A 677 -30.43 -23.25 26.47
C GLU A 677 -29.19 -22.46 26.93
N PRO A 678 -29.26 -21.72 28.07
CA PRO A 678 -28.12 -20.97 28.60
C PRO A 678 -26.89 -21.86 28.85
N ALA A 679 -25.76 -21.48 28.26
CA ALA A 679 -24.49 -22.20 28.29
C ALA A 679 -23.37 -21.45 29.02
N GLY A 680 -23.72 -20.51 29.91
CA GLY A 680 -22.80 -19.71 30.72
C GLY A 680 -22.40 -18.38 30.06
N GLY A 681 -21.33 -17.75 30.55
CA GLY A 681 -20.87 -16.44 30.07
C GLY A 681 -19.81 -15.83 30.96
N GLY A 682 -19.35 -14.62 30.60
CA GLY A 682 -18.27 -13.94 31.30
C GLY A 682 -18.04 -12.52 30.81
N VAL A 683 -17.13 -11.82 31.49
CA VAL A 683 -16.75 -10.43 31.15
C VAL A 683 -15.72 -10.46 30.02
N LEU A 684 -15.90 -9.56 29.06
CA LEU A 684 -14.94 -9.24 28.00
C LEU A 684 -14.28 -7.91 28.34
N ALA A 685 -13.01 -7.95 28.74
CA ALA A 685 -12.20 -6.77 29.00
C ALA A 685 -10.74 -7.05 28.60
N PRO A 686 -10.15 -6.28 27.67
CA PRO A 686 -10.74 -5.13 26.97
C PRO A 686 -11.76 -5.51 25.85
N PHE A 687 -12.82 -4.71 25.73
CA PHE A 687 -13.79 -4.74 24.64
C PHE A 687 -13.94 -3.34 24.04
N ARG A 688 -13.04 -3.00 23.10
CA ARG A 688 -12.91 -1.63 22.56
C ARG A 688 -13.43 -1.56 21.12
N TYR A 689 -13.82 -0.36 20.70
CA TYR A 689 -13.93 -0.06 19.27
C TYR A 689 -12.52 0.21 18.75
N HIS A 690 -12.10 -0.52 17.73
CA HIS A 690 -10.79 -0.32 17.11
C HIS A 690 -10.77 -0.78 15.65
N ASN A 691 -9.75 -0.30 14.94
CA ASN A 691 -9.54 -0.39 13.51
C ASN A 691 -8.19 -1.05 13.22
N PHE A 692 -8.15 -2.32 12.85
CA PHE A 692 -6.92 -2.90 12.30
C PHE A 692 -7.10 -3.08 10.79
N VAL A 693 -6.06 -3.54 10.11
CA VAL A 693 -6.10 -3.87 8.68
C VAL A 693 -5.30 -5.15 8.44
N ASN A 694 -5.58 -5.79 7.30
CA ASN A 694 -4.76 -6.82 6.66
C ASN A 694 -4.89 -8.28 7.13
N GLU A 695 -6.01 -8.64 7.77
CA GLU A 695 -6.42 -10.06 7.93
C GLU A 695 -7.95 -10.18 7.83
N PRO A 696 -8.50 -11.07 7.00
CA PRO A 696 -9.91 -11.06 6.60
C PRO A 696 -10.86 -11.49 7.72
N LEU A 697 -12.16 -11.39 7.43
CA LEU A 697 -13.17 -12.17 8.14
C LEU A 697 -13.35 -13.52 7.45
N ASP A 698 -13.21 -14.60 8.20
CA ASP A 698 -13.31 -15.98 7.75
C ASP A 698 -14.43 -16.74 8.49
N VAL A 699 -15.20 -17.56 7.77
CA VAL A 699 -16.16 -18.51 8.35
C VAL A 699 -15.71 -19.94 8.16
N GLY A 700 -15.62 -20.69 9.26
CA GLY A 700 -15.15 -22.07 9.28
C GLY A 700 -13.63 -22.24 9.39
N ARG A 701 -12.88 -21.15 9.50
CA ARG A 701 -11.43 -21.13 9.69
C ARG A 701 -10.99 -19.80 10.28
N ASP A 702 -9.79 -19.78 10.84
CA ASP A 702 -8.94 -18.60 11.01
C ASP A 702 -7.75 -18.89 10.10
N SER A 703 -7.59 -18.18 8.97
CA SER A 703 -6.74 -18.63 7.86
C SER A 703 -5.28 -18.19 7.93
N GLN A 704 -4.98 -17.04 8.52
CA GLN A 704 -3.67 -16.38 8.46
C GLN A 704 -2.91 -16.48 9.79
N THR A 705 -3.18 -15.57 10.73
CA THR A 705 -2.55 -15.61 12.06
C THR A 705 -3.59 -15.71 13.17
N PRO A 706 -3.29 -16.40 14.28
CA PRO A 706 -4.32 -16.75 15.24
C PRO A 706 -4.81 -15.54 16.02
N VAL A 707 -6.14 -15.38 16.08
CA VAL A 707 -6.78 -14.42 16.99
C VAL A 707 -6.55 -14.80 18.46
N ASP A 708 -6.49 -16.10 18.78
CA ASP A 708 -6.32 -16.64 20.14
C ASP A 708 -5.09 -17.55 20.24
N ASP A 709 -4.29 -17.43 21.32
CA ASP A 709 -3.06 -18.22 21.49
C ASP A 709 -3.30 -19.72 21.80
N ALA A 710 -4.55 -20.16 21.92
CA ALA A 710 -4.87 -21.56 22.19
C ALA A 710 -5.01 -22.45 20.95
N TYR A 711 -4.85 -21.89 19.76
CA TYR A 711 -4.78 -22.64 18.51
C TYR A 711 -3.73 -22.02 17.57
N GLU A 712 -3.38 -22.77 16.53
CA GLU A 712 -2.52 -22.32 15.43
C GLU A 712 -3.38 -22.18 14.16
N SER A 713 -3.07 -21.16 13.35
CA SER A 713 -3.70 -20.98 12.04
C SER A 713 -2.98 -21.82 10.97
N PRO A 714 -3.71 -22.44 10.01
CA PRO A 714 -5.15 -22.34 9.86
C PRO A 714 -5.94 -23.23 10.84
N PHE A 715 -6.83 -22.63 11.64
CA PHE A 715 -7.68 -23.38 12.59
C PHE A 715 -9.04 -23.74 11.99
N VAL A 716 -9.03 -24.73 11.09
CA VAL A 716 -10.20 -25.16 10.31
C VAL A 716 -11.22 -25.92 11.17
N PHE A 717 -12.51 -25.60 10.99
CA PHE A 717 -13.62 -26.31 11.63
C PHE A 717 -13.80 -27.74 11.09
N ASP A 718 -13.64 -28.72 11.97
CA ASP A 718 -13.96 -30.13 11.73
C ASP A 718 -15.48 -30.37 11.81
N GLY A 719 -16.19 -29.97 10.76
CA GLY A 719 -17.63 -30.13 10.69
C GLY A 719 -18.24 -29.34 9.54
N ARG A 720 -19.55 -29.17 9.59
CA ARG A 720 -20.29 -28.31 8.66
C ARG A 720 -20.85 -27.10 9.39
N ILE A 721 -20.67 -25.92 8.83
CA ILE A 721 -21.37 -24.71 9.26
C ILE A 721 -22.48 -24.46 8.25
N VAL A 722 -23.73 -24.54 8.70
CA VAL A 722 -24.89 -24.27 7.86
C VAL A 722 -25.00 -22.79 7.56
N ASP A 723 -24.85 -21.96 8.60
CA ASP A 723 -24.77 -20.51 8.53
C ASP A 723 -24.26 -19.92 9.85
N VAL A 724 -23.79 -18.69 9.77
CA VAL A 724 -23.50 -17.79 10.89
C VAL A 724 -24.30 -16.51 10.68
N VAL A 725 -25.23 -16.23 11.58
CA VAL A 725 -26.02 -15.00 11.61
C VAL A 725 -25.42 -14.04 12.61
N ILE A 726 -25.10 -12.83 12.17
CA ILE A 726 -24.56 -11.76 13.02
C ILE A 726 -25.54 -10.61 13.04
N GLU A 727 -25.89 -10.16 14.23
CA GLU A 727 -26.84 -9.07 14.46
C GLU A 727 -26.19 -8.04 15.39
N ALA A 728 -26.01 -6.80 14.92
CA ALA A 728 -25.48 -5.69 15.70
C ALA A 728 -26.61 -4.85 16.27
N PHE A 729 -26.52 -4.51 17.55
CA PHE A 729 -27.47 -3.68 18.30
C PHE A 729 -26.84 -2.31 18.58
N GLY A 730 -27.66 -1.32 18.99
CA GLY A 730 -27.25 0.08 19.13
C GLY A 730 -25.92 0.31 19.88
N THR A 731 -25.24 1.43 19.59
CA THR A 731 -23.91 1.78 20.14
C THR A 731 -23.93 2.30 21.58
N GLU A 732 -25.12 2.39 22.19
CA GLU A 732 -25.30 2.91 23.55
C GLU A 732 -24.82 1.90 24.59
N VAL A 733 -24.35 2.41 25.74
CA VAL A 733 -24.14 1.56 26.92
C VAL A 733 -25.52 1.21 27.44
N VAL A 734 -25.90 -0.06 27.35
CA VAL A 734 -27.24 -0.52 27.75
C VAL A 734 -27.12 -1.29 29.07
N ASP A 735 -28.07 -1.06 29.98
CA ASP A 735 -28.22 -1.90 31.15
C ASP A 735 -28.55 -3.35 30.73
N GLN A 736 -27.96 -4.31 31.45
CA GLN A 736 -27.97 -5.72 31.07
C GLN A 736 -29.39 -6.29 31.02
N GLU A 737 -30.29 -5.85 31.90
CA GLU A 737 -31.67 -6.32 31.97
C GLU A 737 -32.50 -5.81 30.76
N THR A 738 -32.37 -4.53 30.42
CA THR A 738 -33.09 -3.90 29.29
C THR A 738 -32.78 -4.55 27.95
N LEU A 739 -31.51 -4.79 27.63
CA LEU A 739 -31.17 -5.45 26.36
C LEU A 739 -31.58 -6.93 26.37
N LEU A 740 -31.61 -7.59 27.54
CA LEU A 740 -32.12 -8.95 27.69
C LEU A 740 -33.59 -9.02 27.26
N GLU A 741 -34.40 -8.07 27.72
CA GLU A 741 -35.82 -7.99 27.36
C GLU A 741 -36.01 -7.77 25.86
N GLU A 742 -35.23 -6.88 25.24
CA GLU A 742 -35.28 -6.63 23.78
C GLU A 742 -34.84 -7.84 22.95
N LEU A 743 -33.76 -8.50 23.37
CA LEU A 743 -33.21 -9.68 22.71
C LEU A 743 -34.08 -10.93 22.86
N MET A 744 -34.91 -10.99 23.90
CA MET A 744 -35.92 -12.03 24.12
C MET A 744 -37.24 -11.69 23.43
N ALA A 745 -37.57 -10.40 23.24
CA ALA A 745 -38.79 -9.96 22.55
C ALA A 745 -38.72 -10.08 21.01
N THR A 746 -37.53 -10.34 20.47
CA THR A 746 -37.26 -10.49 19.02
C THR A 746 -37.14 -11.95 18.55
N GLN A 747 -37.33 -12.91 19.46
CA GLN A 747 -37.52 -14.34 19.18
C GLN A 747 -39.00 -14.66 19.14
#